data_AF-A0A950V9K8-F1
#
_entry.id   AF-A0A950V9K8-F1
#
_cell.length_a   1.000
_cell.length_b   1.000
_cell.length_c   1.000
_cell.angle_alpha   90.00
_cell.angle_beta   90.00
_cell.angle_gamma   90.00
#
_symmetry.space_group_name_H-M   'P 1'
#
loop_
_entity.id
_entity.type
_entity.pdbx_description
1 polymer ?
#
loop_
_entity_poly.entity_id
_entity_poly.type
_entity_poly.pdbx_seq_one_letter_code
_entity_poly.pdbx_strand_id
1 'polypeptide(L)'
;MVHPFYQIRLTCFLVLCTTTPTPAEAQQSWQHLSTPTANSIAELWNSPPPEYGPEPYYGLNGPVTDDIVRRDLDRMKALGFRAVTVQAGYNMPWPYLSADYFAFMKRFVAEAAKRDMRVWIVDDAGYPSGFAGGRFTTDRPDLRMQALVIAKRIPVSPGTPVHDAVPVETVAVTAVGEGIPNLAVPFANAEISWTPRAGVTELLVVEHAFRTSPTRSDTNPKRVKDTSQSLEDYLDPAATEQYLAFTHEQYRRKLGDEFRKTILGFRGDEPDYSIGGLPWTPKFFGIFEEKKGYDVRPYLAAILDEKTHPISGATLRVKADYFDVFSQLFRDGFFKPQGDWCAANHLEYQVHLNHEEQQLLLTRSEGDFFRDMRYVQVPGIDAIWHQIWTDTISDYPRLASSVAHVYGRPRAFTESFAAYRPEPDVNIARYILNEQLVRGINLVEMMHFPASSSGSREPSPYMGQPGFPELTHYVRRLSYTLAAGRPGADVALYLPTSALWMNHTEADTRFVSAERLLSERQIDFDIVSDDALARDLALDARGFTTLSGNTYRTVILPHTSALSEATYERLKMFAAYGRKVLFLDGVPQQLSGRTFLNSRTVAHADFGWAQIVSGAPLPATPTPPAYPPSAKPEPMLV
;
A
#
# COMPACT_ATOMS: atom_id res chain seq x y z
N MET A 1 2.12 -7.54 81.84
CA MET A 1 3.46 -7.60 81.20
C MET A 1 3.30 -7.02 79.80
N VAL A 2 3.38 -5.70 79.64
CA VAL A 2 4.61 -4.89 79.42
C VAL A 2 5.27 -5.23 78.07
N HIS A 3 4.89 -4.43 77.04
CA HIS A 3 5.64 -3.83 75.91
C HIS A 3 6.71 -4.62 75.08
N PRO A 4 7.12 -4.15 73.87
CA PRO A 4 6.52 -3.14 72.97
C PRO A 4 6.54 -3.50 71.45
N PHE A 5 5.81 -2.68 70.68
CA PHE A 5 5.88 -2.56 69.22
C PHE A 5 7.25 -2.04 68.74
N TYR A 6 7.83 -2.69 67.73
CA TYR A 6 8.96 -2.16 66.96
C TYR A 6 8.43 -1.45 65.70
N GLN A 7 8.59 -0.12 65.66
CA GLN A 7 8.56 0.65 64.42
C GLN A 7 9.94 0.54 63.75
N ILE A 8 10.01 -0.06 62.58
CA ILE A 8 11.18 0.00 61.70
C ILE A 8 11.09 1.32 60.92
N ARG A 9 11.98 2.27 61.24
CA ARG A 9 12.25 3.43 60.39
C ARG A 9 13.12 2.96 59.22
N LEU A 10 12.53 2.89 58.03
CA LEU A 10 13.28 2.76 56.79
C LEU A 10 13.77 4.16 56.38
N THR A 11 15.05 4.45 56.65
CA THR A 11 15.72 5.65 56.16
C THR A 11 16.06 5.43 54.69
N CYS A 12 15.22 5.89 53.77
CA CYS A 12 15.56 5.92 52.34
C CYS A 12 16.64 6.99 52.09
N PHE A 13 17.87 6.55 51.86
CA PHE A 13 18.89 7.38 51.22
C PHE A 13 18.47 7.58 49.75
N LEU A 14 17.94 8.76 49.44
CA LEU A 14 17.80 9.23 48.07
C LEU A 14 19.20 9.53 47.52
N VAL A 15 19.79 8.56 46.82
CA VAL A 15 20.87 8.85 45.89
C VAL A 15 20.21 9.47 44.66
N LEU A 16 20.27 10.80 44.57
CA LEU A 16 20.01 11.55 43.36
C LEU A 16 21.09 11.20 42.33
N CYS A 17 20.94 10.05 41.68
CA CYS A 17 21.58 9.80 40.39
C CYS A 17 20.82 10.63 39.37
N THR A 18 21.25 11.88 39.17
CA THR A 18 20.93 12.63 37.96
C THR A 18 21.65 11.96 36.80
N THR A 19 21.10 10.85 36.30
CA THR A 19 21.43 10.40 34.95
C THR A 19 20.77 11.41 34.01
N THR A 20 21.52 12.44 33.65
CA THR A 20 21.22 13.18 32.42
C THR A 20 21.08 12.13 31.32
N PRO A 21 19.94 12.04 30.62
CA PRO A 21 19.87 11.18 29.47
C PRO A 21 20.99 11.63 28.53
N THR A 22 21.90 10.72 28.20
CA THR A 22 22.68 10.84 26.96
C THR A 22 21.69 11.18 25.86
N PRO A 23 21.97 12.16 24.98
CA PRO A 23 21.03 12.50 23.92
C PRO A 23 20.79 11.22 23.13
N ALA A 24 19.61 10.63 23.30
CA ALA A 24 19.04 9.78 22.28
C ALA A 24 19.11 10.64 21.02
N GLU A 25 19.91 10.22 20.03
CA GLU A 25 20.18 10.99 18.82
C GLU A 25 18.83 11.48 18.29
N ALA A 26 18.58 12.79 18.38
CA ALA A 26 17.28 13.35 18.06
C ALA A 26 16.94 13.00 16.61
N GLN A 27 15.83 12.29 16.44
CA GLN A 27 15.29 11.96 15.12
C GLN A 27 15.02 13.25 14.34
N GLN A 28 15.26 13.22 13.03
CA GLN A 28 15.32 14.43 12.22
C GLN A 28 13.94 15.11 12.15
N SER A 29 13.90 16.45 12.12
CA SER A 29 12.65 17.21 12.18
C SER A 29 11.66 16.89 11.04
N TRP A 30 12.16 16.45 9.89
CA TRP A 30 11.34 16.10 8.73
C TRP A 30 10.64 14.73 8.86
N GLN A 31 11.06 13.90 9.83
CA GLN A 31 10.51 12.57 10.12
C GLN A 31 9.36 12.59 11.14
N HIS A 32 9.00 13.79 11.64
CA HIS A 32 7.91 13.95 12.59
C HIS A 32 7.00 15.13 12.26
N LEU A 33 5.75 14.99 12.67
CA LEU A 33 4.82 16.11 12.70
C LEU A 33 5.33 17.19 13.66
N SER A 34 5.35 18.42 13.19
CA SER A 34 5.75 19.58 13.97
C SER A 34 4.78 20.73 13.72
N THR A 35 4.62 21.62 14.69
CA THR A 35 3.74 22.80 14.59
C THR A 35 4.56 24.09 14.67
N PRO A 36 5.45 24.35 13.69
CA PRO A 36 6.28 25.55 13.69
C PRO A 36 5.41 26.81 13.58
N THR A 37 5.94 27.94 14.07
CA THR A 37 5.27 29.23 13.88
C THR A 37 5.34 29.66 12.41
N ALA A 38 4.42 30.54 11.99
CA ALA A 38 4.46 31.13 10.65
C ALA A 38 5.80 31.83 10.35
N ASN A 39 6.41 32.47 11.35
CA ASN A 39 7.73 33.10 11.21
C ASN A 39 8.82 32.05 10.94
N SER A 40 8.80 30.93 11.67
CA SER A 40 9.75 29.82 11.46
C SER A 40 9.62 29.19 10.07
N ILE A 41 8.40 29.07 9.54
CA ILE A 41 8.18 28.64 8.15
C ILE A 41 8.72 29.69 7.17
N ALA A 42 8.41 30.97 7.39
CA ALA A 42 8.82 32.07 6.50
C ALA A 42 10.35 32.21 6.39
N GLU A 43 11.10 31.96 7.47
CA GLU A 43 12.57 31.98 7.48
C GLU A 43 13.19 30.99 6.48
N LEU A 44 12.60 29.80 6.34
CA LEU A 44 13.09 28.75 5.44
C LEU A 44 12.32 28.69 4.13
N TRP A 45 11.22 29.44 3.95
CA TRP A 45 10.35 29.35 2.78
C TRP A 45 11.06 29.55 1.44
N ASN A 46 12.01 30.49 1.35
CA ASN A 46 12.72 30.73 0.08
C ASN A 46 13.76 29.64 -0.24
N SER A 47 14.21 28.89 0.76
CA SER A 47 15.19 27.83 0.63
C SER A 47 14.92 26.74 1.67
N PRO A 48 13.85 25.95 1.48
CA PRO A 48 13.53 24.88 2.43
C PRO A 48 14.70 23.89 2.55
N PRO A 49 14.75 23.00 3.55
CA PRO A 49 15.77 21.96 3.62
C PRO A 49 15.74 20.98 2.42
N PRO A 50 16.86 20.30 2.07
CA PRO A 50 16.92 19.34 0.96
C PRO A 50 15.89 18.21 1.01
N GLU A 51 15.51 17.76 2.21
CA GLU A 51 14.57 16.67 2.51
C GLU A 51 13.12 16.97 2.07
N TYR A 52 12.83 18.22 1.71
CA TYR A 52 11.53 18.64 1.19
C TYR A 52 11.57 18.87 -0.33
N GLY A 53 12.70 18.66 -0.99
CA GLY A 53 12.79 18.78 -2.44
C GLY A 53 12.07 17.63 -3.14
N PRO A 54 11.52 17.86 -4.35
CA PRO A 54 11.17 16.75 -5.22
C PRO A 54 12.43 15.95 -5.57
N GLU A 55 12.23 14.71 -5.97
CA GLU A 55 13.28 13.79 -6.39
C GLU A 55 13.01 13.27 -7.81
N PRO A 56 14.03 13.23 -8.68
CA PRO A 56 13.92 12.48 -9.92
C PRO A 56 14.15 10.99 -9.66
N TYR A 57 13.39 10.13 -10.33
CA TYR A 57 13.68 8.72 -10.41
C TYR A 57 14.86 8.50 -11.37
N TYR A 58 16.03 8.15 -10.83
CA TYR A 58 17.31 8.05 -11.55
C TYR A 58 17.68 6.61 -11.90
N GLY A 59 17.47 6.23 -13.16
CA GLY A 59 17.81 4.90 -13.67
C GLY A 59 19.27 4.80 -14.13
N LEU A 60 20.09 3.99 -13.44
CA LEU A 60 21.53 3.80 -13.69
C LEU A 60 21.86 2.91 -14.90
N ASN A 61 21.07 2.99 -15.97
CA ASN A 61 21.26 2.17 -17.15
C ASN A 61 22.61 2.43 -17.84
N GLY A 62 23.30 1.37 -18.27
CA GLY A 62 24.54 1.38 -19.04
C GLY A 62 25.83 1.51 -18.21
N PRO A 63 26.98 1.77 -18.87
CA PRO A 63 28.28 1.85 -18.21
C PRO A 63 28.44 3.16 -17.43
N VAL A 64 27.72 3.28 -16.30
CA VAL A 64 27.77 4.46 -15.44
C VAL A 64 29.15 4.57 -14.76
N THR A 65 29.77 5.74 -14.89
CA THR A 65 31.06 6.09 -14.26
C THR A 65 30.86 7.22 -13.25
N ASP A 66 31.89 7.46 -12.42
CA ASP A 66 31.87 8.58 -11.47
C ASP A 66 31.70 9.95 -12.18
N ASP A 67 32.22 10.11 -13.41
CA ASP A 67 32.01 11.33 -14.22
C ASP A 67 30.56 11.50 -14.66
N ILE A 68 29.90 10.40 -15.05
CA ILE A 68 28.48 10.40 -15.40
C ILE A 68 27.65 10.79 -14.18
N VAL A 69 27.93 10.18 -13.02
CA VAL A 69 27.25 10.51 -11.75
C VAL A 69 27.41 11.99 -11.42
N ARG A 70 28.64 12.52 -11.47
CA ARG A 70 28.90 13.93 -11.19
C ARG A 70 28.10 14.86 -12.11
N ARG A 71 28.16 14.61 -13.42
CA ARG A 71 27.43 15.37 -14.43
C ARG A 71 25.92 15.32 -14.21
N ASP A 72 25.37 14.14 -13.97
CA ASP A 72 23.94 13.95 -13.81
C ASP A 72 23.43 14.60 -12.53
N LEU A 73 24.15 14.46 -11.40
CA LEU A 73 23.82 15.15 -10.16
C LEU A 73 23.94 16.68 -10.28
N ASP A 74 24.95 17.19 -10.99
CA ASP A 74 25.08 18.63 -11.28
C ASP A 74 23.90 19.13 -12.12
N ARG A 75 23.47 18.34 -13.12
CA ARG A 75 22.31 18.63 -13.95
C ARG A 75 21.01 18.62 -13.13
N MET A 76 20.79 17.61 -12.31
CA MET A 76 19.62 17.53 -11.42
C MET A 76 19.57 18.73 -10.48
N LYS A 77 20.70 19.09 -9.87
CA LYS A 77 20.78 20.26 -8.97
C LYS A 77 20.47 21.57 -9.69
N ALA A 78 20.95 21.73 -10.93
CA ALA A 78 20.65 22.88 -11.79
C ALA A 78 19.17 22.96 -12.17
N LEU A 79 18.49 21.82 -12.31
CA LEU A 79 17.04 21.74 -12.52
C LEU A 79 16.22 21.93 -11.22
N GLY A 80 16.88 22.17 -10.09
CA GLY A 80 16.25 22.48 -8.81
C GLY A 80 15.97 21.29 -7.90
N PHE A 81 16.29 20.06 -8.33
CA PHE A 81 16.22 18.88 -7.47
C PHE A 81 17.22 18.98 -6.31
N ARG A 82 16.83 18.42 -5.16
CA ARG A 82 17.64 18.39 -3.93
C ARG A 82 17.68 17.01 -3.27
N ALA A 83 16.89 16.08 -3.80
CA ALA A 83 16.98 14.67 -3.52
C ALA A 83 17.08 13.91 -4.85
N VAL A 84 17.43 12.63 -4.78
CA VAL A 84 17.43 11.69 -5.91
C VAL A 84 17.05 10.30 -5.43
N THR A 85 16.15 9.65 -6.15
CA THR A 85 15.86 8.23 -5.96
C THR A 85 16.66 7.43 -6.96
N VAL A 86 17.58 6.60 -6.49
CA VAL A 86 18.52 5.89 -7.37
C VAL A 86 18.15 4.43 -7.51
N GLN A 87 17.99 3.97 -8.76
CA GLN A 87 17.69 2.59 -9.12
C GLN A 87 18.91 1.94 -9.80
N ALA A 88 19.23 0.70 -9.43
CA ALA A 88 20.14 -0.12 -10.21
C ALA A 88 19.57 -0.36 -11.63
N GLY A 89 20.39 -0.21 -12.67
CA GLY A 89 19.93 -0.25 -14.06
C GLY A 89 20.44 -1.43 -14.88
N TYR A 90 19.91 -1.60 -16.09
CA TYR A 90 20.39 -2.52 -17.11
C TYR A 90 21.87 -2.26 -17.46
N ASN A 91 22.63 -3.32 -17.74
CA ASN A 91 24.01 -3.22 -18.25
C ASN A 91 24.95 -2.34 -17.41
N MET A 92 24.73 -2.24 -16.10
CA MET A 92 25.72 -1.66 -15.20
C MET A 92 27.04 -2.46 -15.28
N PRO A 93 28.20 -1.82 -15.06
CA PRO A 93 29.49 -2.51 -15.08
C PRO A 93 29.66 -3.58 -14.00
N TRP A 94 28.79 -3.56 -12.98
CA TRP A 94 28.85 -4.44 -11.82
C TRP A 94 27.51 -5.16 -11.64
N PRO A 95 27.51 -6.46 -11.28
CA PRO A 95 26.28 -7.15 -10.91
C PRO A 95 25.61 -6.49 -9.70
N TYR A 96 24.27 -6.41 -9.71
CA TYR A 96 23.49 -5.92 -8.59
C TYR A 96 23.84 -6.68 -7.29
N LEU A 97 23.92 -5.96 -6.17
CA LEU A 97 24.32 -6.47 -4.84
C LEU A 97 25.74 -7.06 -4.74
N SER A 98 26.59 -6.93 -5.77
CA SER A 98 28.00 -7.31 -5.68
C SER A 98 28.82 -6.35 -4.82
N ALA A 99 30.03 -6.76 -4.41
CA ALA A 99 30.94 -5.89 -3.68
C ALA A 99 31.30 -4.61 -4.46
N ASP A 100 31.48 -4.72 -5.79
CA ASP A 100 31.80 -3.58 -6.64
C ASP A 100 30.60 -2.65 -6.84
N TYR A 101 29.39 -3.20 -6.92
CA TYR A 101 28.15 -2.41 -6.91
C TYR A 101 28.06 -1.55 -5.65
N PHE A 102 28.28 -2.12 -4.46
CA PHE A 102 28.28 -1.35 -3.22
C PHE A 102 29.44 -0.35 -3.13
N ALA A 103 30.61 -0.69 -3.67
CA ALA A 103 31.71 0.26 -3.77
C ALA A 103 31.35 1.46 -4.66
N PHE A 104 30.62 1.24 -5.75
CA PHE A 104 30.06 2.30 -6.58
C PHE A 104 29.01 3.11 -5.83
N MET A 105 28.02 2.48 -5.20
CA MET A 105 26.99 3.20 -4.43
C MET A 105 27.58 4.09 -3.34
N LYS A 106 28.66 3.65 -2.68
CA LYS A 106 29.39 4.48 -1.71
C LYS A 106 29.97 5.75 -2.36
N ARG A 107 30.52 5.65 -3.57
CA ARG A 107 31.00 6.82 -4.32
C ARG A 107 29.86 7.70 -4.80
N PHE A 108 28.75 7.11 -5.26
CA PHE A 108 27.54 7.84 -5.64
C PHE A 108 27.01 8.70 -4.49
N VAL A 109 26.83 8.10 -3.31
CA VAL A 109 26.34 8.81 -2.11
C VAL A 109 27.32 9.91 -1.69
N ALA A 110 28.63 9.67 -1.76
CA ALA A 110 29.63 10.70 -1.48
C ALA A 110 29.57 11.88 -2.47
N GLU A 111 29.27 11.64 -3.76
CA GLU A 111 29.08 12.69 -4.75
C GLU A 111 27.77 13.48 -4.55
N ALA A 112 26.70 12.83 -4.09
CA ALA A 112 25.46 13.49 -3.70
C ALA A 112 25.67 14.38 -2.45
N ALA A 113 26.39 13.86 -1.44
CA ALA A 113 26.72 14.59 -0.22
C ALA A 113 27.50 15.89 -0.49
N LYS A 114 28.50 15.86 -1.39
CA LYS A 114 29.26 17.05 -1.82
C LYS A 114 28.37 18.16 -2.39
N ARG A 115 27.19 17.80 -2.89
CA ARG A 115 26.22 18.71 -3.50
C ARG A 115 25.10 19.10 -2.56
N ASP A 116 25.13 18.65 -1.31
CA ASP A 116 24.02 18.77 -0.34
C ASP A 116 22.71 18.21 -0.93
N MET A 117 22.81 17.07 -1.60
CA MET A 117 21.66 16.32 -2.08
C MET A 117 21.36 15.14 -1.16
N ARG A 118 20.10 14.75 -1.09
CA ARG A 118 19.63 13.56 -0.38
C ARG A 118 19.40 12.39 -1.33
N VAL A 119 19.42 11.18 -0.80
CA VAL A 119 19.32 9.94 -1.57
C VAL A 119 18.24 9.04 -0.98
N TRP A 120 17.35 8.58 -1.85
CA TRP A 120 16.53 7.39 -1.64
C TRP A 120 17.08 6.26 -2.49
N ILE A 121 17.05 5.05 -1.95
CA ILE A 121 17.53 3.85 -2.64
C ILE A 121 16.30 3.05 -3.06
N VAL A 122 16.16 2.75 -4.36
CA VAL A 122 15.18 1.74 -4.78
C VAL A 122 15.60 0.40 -4.18
N ASP A 123 14.69 -0.26 -3.49
CA ASP A 123 14.97 -1.47 -2.70
C ASP A 123 15.26 -2.72 -3.56
N ASP A 124 14.95 -2.65 -4.86
CA ASP A 124 15.23 -3.71 -5.83
C ASP A 124 15.80 -3.20 -7.17
N ALA A 125 16.28 -4.13 -8.00
CA ALA A 125 16.78 -3.85 -9.34
C ALA A 125 15.64 -3.94 -10.38
N GLY A 126 14.65 -3.05 -10.25
CA GLY A 126 13.42 -3.08 -11.05
C GLY A 126 12.19 -2.97 -10.15
N TYR A 127 11.06 -3.49 -10.65
CA TYR A 127 9.79 -3.55 -9.92
C TYR A 127 9.02 -4.82 -10.29
N PRO A 128 8.05 -5.28 -9.50
CA PRO A 128 7.74 -4.92 -8.10
C PRO A 128 8.86 -5.17 -7.09
N SER A 129 8.88 -4.50 -5.92
CA SER A 129 9.83 -4.79 -4.83
C SER A 129 9.67 -6.21 -4.29
N GLY A 130 10.76 -6.94 -4.05
CA GLY A 130 10.71 -8.24 -3.34
C GLY A 130 11.28 -9.44 -4.11
N PHE A 131 12.08 -9.23 -5.16
CA PHE A 131 12.77 -10.31 -5.88
C PHE A 131 14.30 -10.30 -5.70
N ALA A 132 14.87 -9.25 -5.09
CA ALA A 132 16.29 -9.04 -4.81
C ALA A 132 17.20 -9.31 -6.02
N GLY A 133 16.83 -8.78 -7.20
CA GLY A 133 17.54 -9.04 -8.45
C GLY A 133 17.54 -10.51 -8.91
N GLY A 134 16.51 -11.27 -8.53
CA GLY A 134 16.29 -12.65 -8.94
C GLY A 134 16.77 -13.70 -7.93
N ARG A 135 17.29 -13.28 -6.77
CA ARG A 135 17.86 -14.20 -5.77
C ARG A 135 16.85 -15.13 -5.12
N PHE A 136 15.58 -14.77 -5.05
CA PHE A 136 14.54 -15.73 -4.64
C PHE A 136 14.36 -16.86 -5.66
N THR A 137 14.66 -16.63 -6.93
CA THR A 137 14.62 -17.69 -7.94
C THR A 137 15.84 -18.60 -7.88
N THR A 138 17.03 -18.03 -7.65
CA THR A 138 18.28 -18.78 -7.71
C THR A 138 18.70 -19.37 -6.37
N ASP A 139 18.54 -18.60 -5.28
CA ASP A 139 19.17 -18.89 -3.99
C ASP A 139 18.15 -19.40 -2.96
N ARG A 140 16.92 -18.90 -2.99
CA ARG A 140 15.83 -19.25 -2.05
C ARG A 140 14.51 -19.60 -2.74
N PRO A 141 14.49 -20.61 -3.64
CA PRO A 141 13.28 -21.00 -4.37
C PRO A 141 12.16 -21.52 -3.47
N ASP A 142 12.49 -21.90 -2.23
CA ASP A 142 11.59 -22.33 -1.16
C ASP A 142 10.76 -21.19 -0.54
N LEU A 143 11.22 -19.93 -0.67
CA LEU A 143 10.56 -18.73 -0.13
C LEU A 143 9.89 -17.87 -1.21
N ARG A 144 9.60 -18.44 -2.37
CA ARG A 144 8.93 -17.73 -3.47
C ARG A 144 7.43 -17.62 -3.23
N MET A 145 6.83 -16.59 -3.81
CA MET A 145 5.39 -16.37 -3.83
C MET A 145 4.61 -17.63 -4.30
N GLN A 146 3.47 -17.86 -3.66
CA GLN A 146 2.60 -18.99 -3.92
C GLN A 146 1.14 -18.55 -4.12
N ALA A 147 0.40 -19.39 -4.83
CA ALA A 147 -1.04 -19.27 -5.00
C ALA A 147 -1.72 -20.63 -4.89
N LEU A 148 -3.00 -20.61 -4.55
CA LEU A 148 -3.88 -21.74 -4.80
C LEU A 148 -4.44 -21.67 -6.21
N VAL A 149 -4.48 -22.80 -6.91
CA VAL A 149 -5.01 -22.92 -8.28
C VAL A 149 -5.85 -24.17 -8.45
N ILE A 150 -6.78 -24.17 -9.41
CA ILE A 150 -7.45 -25.40 -9.84
C ILE A 150 -6.49 -26.17 -10.75
N ALA A 151 -5.96 -27.28 -10.26
CA ALA A 151 -4.98 -28.12 -10.96
C ALA A 151 -5.64 -29.08 -11.95
N LYS A 152 -6.79 -29.62 -11.55
CA LYS A 152 -7.47 -30.70 -12.27
C LYS A 152 -8.97 -30.58 -12.09
N ARG A 153 -9.69 -30.86 -13.18
CA ARG A 153 -11.14 -30.99 -13.24
C ARG A 153 -11.49 -32.41 -13.63
N ILE A 154 -12.34 -33.06 -12.85
CA ILE A 154 -12.71 -34.47 -13.03
C ILE A 154 -14.22 -34.53 -13.24
N PRO A 155 -14.71 -34.73 -14.46
CA PRO A 155 -16.12 -34.97 -14.70
C PRO A 155 -16.55 -36.26 -14.01
N VAL A 156 -17.71 -36.25 -13.36
CA VAL A 156 -18.21 -37.41 -12.61
C VAL A 156 -19.69 -37.65 -12.86
N SER A 157 -20.10 -38.91 -12.69
CA SER A 157 -21.50 -39.32 -12.77
C SER A 157 -21.99 -39.78 -11.40
N PRO A 158 -23.19 -39.37 -10.97
CA PRO A 158 -23.79 -39.85 -9.72
C PRO A 158 -23.80 -41.38 -9.63
N GLY A 159 -23.39 -41.92 -8.48
CA GLY A 159 -23.39 -43.35 -8.19
C GLY A 159 -22.20 -44.14 -8.78
N THR A 160 -21.38 -43.54 -9.65
CA THR A 160 -20.17 -44.18 -10.19
C THR A 160 -18.97 -43.88 -9.30
N PRO A 161 -18.35 -44.86 -8.62
CA PRO A 161 -17.16 -44.63 -7.80
C PRO A 161 -16.03 -44.00 -8.61
N VAL A 162 -15.39 -43.00 -8.01
CA VAL A 162 -14.20 -42.34 -8.56
C VAL A 162 -12.99 -42.79 -7.75
N HIS A 163 -12.00 -43.31 -8.47
CA HIS A 163 -10.67 -43.61 -7.97
C HIS A 163 -9.69 -42.90 -8.89
N ASP A 164 -9.06 -41.82 -8.41
CA ASP A 164 -8.18 -41.01 -9.23
C ASP A 164 -7.02 -40.47 -8.42
N ALA A 165 -5.84 -40.40 -9.04
CA ALA A 165 -4.68 -39.76 -8.47
C ALA A 165 -4.82 -38.23 -8.55
N VAL A 166 -4.36 -37.55 -7.51
CA VAL A 166 -4.27 -36.10 -7.44
C VAL A 166 -2.82 -35.67 -7.23
N PRO A 167 -2.44 -34.43 -7.60
CA PRO A 167 -1.10 -33.91 -7.34
C PRO A 167 -0.74 -33.99 -5.85
N VAL A 168 0.53 -34.21 -5.54
CA VAL A 168 1.02 -34.21 -4.14
C VAL A 168 0.82 -32.87 -3.43
N GLU A 169 0.79 -31.78 -4.21
CA GLU A 169 0.55 -30.41 -3.76
C GLU A 169 -0.95 -30.11 -3.53
N THR A 170 -1.83 -31.11 -3.65
CA THR A 170 -3.29 -30.95 -3.44
C THR A 170 -3.57 -30.55 -2.01
N VAL A 171 -4.29 -29.43 -1.84
CA VAL A 171 -4.71 -28.91 -0.54
C VAL A 171 -6.21 -29.08 -0.28
N ALA A 172 -7.02 -29.20 -1.33
CA ALA A 172 -8.46 -29.42 -1.23
C ALA A 172 -9.01 -30.10 -2.49
N VAL A 173 -10.05 -30.91 -2.32
CA VAL A 173 -10.87 -31.44 -3.41
C VAL A 173 -12.32 -31.08 -3.11
N THR A 174 -13.01 -30.47 -4.08
CA THR A 174 -14.39 -30.01 -3.93
C THR A 174 -15.27 -30.62 -5.01
N ALA A 175 -16.36 -31.26 -4.62
CA ALA A 175 -17.41 -31.67 -5.54
C ALA A 175 -18.34 -30.48 -5.81
N VAL A 176 -18.60 -30.22 -7.09
CA VAL A 176 -19.49 -29.17 -7.57
C VAL A 176 -20.57 -29.77 -8.49
N GLY A 177 -21.69 -29.07 -8.61
CA GLY A 177 -22.81 -29.55 -9.40
C GLY A 177 -24.01 -28.60 -9.40
N GLU A 178 -25.01 -28.92 -10.20
CA GLU A 178 -26.20 -28.08 -10.35
C GLU A 178 -27.16 -28.25 -9.16
N GLY A 179 -27.55 -27.14 -8.55
CA GLY A 179 -28.56 -27.12 -7.49
C GLY A 179 -28.13 -27.76 -6.16
N ILE A 180 -26.84 -28.06 -5.98
CA ILE A 180 -26.28 -28.62 -4.75
C ILE A 180 -25.25 -27.67 -4.12
N PRO A 181 -25.05 -27.71 -2.79
CA PRO A 181 -23.92 -27.04 -2.17
C PRO A 181 -22.61 -27.73 -2.56
N ASN A 182 -21.51 -26.97 -2.55
CA ASN A 182 -20.17 -27.52 -2.69
C ASN A 182 -19.87 -28.49 -1.54
N LEU A 183 -19.26 -29.64 -1.86
CA LEU A 183 -18.95 -30.67 -0.87
C LEU A 183 -17.44 -30.93 -0.84
N ALA A 184 -16.85 -30.91 0.35
CA ALA A 184 -15.48 -31.36 0.53
C ALA A 184 -15.39 -32.87 0.23
N VAL A 185 -14.42 -33.24 -0.60
CA VAL A 185 -14.14 -34.64 -0.95
C VAL A 185 -12.86 -35.06 -0.23
N PRO A 186 -12.90 -36.14 0.56
CA PRO A 186 -11.71 -36.66 1.22
C PRO A 186 -10.74 -37.23 0.18
N PHE A 187 -9.45 -37.00 0.42
CA PHE A 187 -8.34 -37.58 -0.32
C PHE A 187 -7.24 -37.97 0.66
N ALA A 188 -6.47 -39.00 0.33
CA ALA A 188 -5.36 -39.47 1.16
C ALA A 188 -4.31 -40.12 0.26
N ASN A 189 -3.03 -40.02 0.64
CA ASN A 189 -1.91 -40.58 -0.13
C ASN A 189 -1.92 -40.17 -1.62
N ALA A 190 -2.28 -38.90 -1.88
CA ALA A 190 -2.43 -38.36 -3.23
C ALA A 190 -3.47 -39.10 -4.11
N GLU A 191 -4.50 -39.69 -3.49
CA GLU A 191 -5.60 -40.35 -4.19
C GLU A 191 -6.97 -39.94 -3.64
N ILE A 192 -7.94 -39.84 -4.54
CA ILE A 192 -9.37 -39.71 -4.23
C ILE A 192 -9.98 -41.12 -4.29
N SER A 193 -10.76 -41.46 -3.28
CA SER A 193 -11.70 -42.59 -3.36
C SER A 193 -13.05 -42.14 -2.84
N TRP A 194 -13.97 -41.86 -3.75
CA TRP A 194 -15.27 -41.26 -3.40
C TRP A 194 -16.36 -41.59 -4.41
N THR A 195 -17.61 -41.70 -3.94
CA THR A 195 -18.77 -41.92 -4.80
C THR A 195 -19.63 -40.64 -4.88
N PRO A 196 -19.76 -40.04 -6.08
CA PRO A 196 -20.58 -38.86 -6.30
C PRO A 196 -22.05 -39.09 -5.97
N ARG A 197 -22.63 -38.11 -5.28
CA ARG A 197 -24.07 -38.04 -4.99
C ARG A 197 -24.83 -37.48 -6.18
N ALA A 198 -26.15 -37.64 -6.18
CA ALA A 198 -27.02 -37.00 -7.17
C ALA A 198 -26.78 -35.48 -7.21
N GLY A 199 -26.75 -34.90 -8.42
CA GLY A 199 -26.51 -33.48 -8.66
C GLY A 199 -25.03 -33.09 -8.82
N VAL A 200 -24.09 -33.91 -8.35
CA VAL A 200 -22.65 -33.66 -8.56
C VAL A 200 -22.28 -33.97 -10.00
N THR A 201 -21.59 -33.04 -10.66
CA THR A 201 -21.17 -33.17 -12.07
C THR A 201 -19.65 -33.16 -12.23
N GLU A 202 -18.91 -32.55 -11.29
CA GLU A 202 -17.46 -32.40 -11.39
C GLU A 202 -16.78 -32.39 -10.02
N LEU A 203 -15.54 -32.86 -9.96
CA LEU A 203 -14.60 -32.61 -8.86
C LEU A 203 -13.55 -31.60 -9.30
N LEU A 204 -13.34 -30.58 -8.47
CA LEU A 204 -12.30 -29.57 -8.61
C LEU A 204 -11.18 -29.87 -7.62
N VAL A 205 -9.98 -30.13 -8.14
CA VAL A 205 -8.78 -30.37 -7.34
C VAL A 205 -8.00 -29.06 -7.24
N VAL A 206 -7.81 -28.58 -6.01
CA VAL A 206 -7.07 -27.36 -5.70
C VAL A 206 -5.70 -27.74 -5.16
N GLU A 207 -4.64 -27.20 -5.76
CA GLU A 207 -3.26 -27.35 -5.32
C GLU A 207 -2.66 -26.00 -4.93
N HIS A 208 -1.58 -26.01 -4.15
CA HIS A 208 -0.70 -24.85 -4.10
C HIS A 208 0.32 -24.93 -5.25
N ALA A 209 0.68 -23.77 -5.80
CA ALA A 209 1.67 -23.65 -6.86
C ALA A 209 2.52 -22.40 -6.65
N PHE A 210 3.82 -22.50 -6.94
CA PHE A 210 4.67 -21.32 -7.06
C PHE A 210 4.20 -20.47 -8.25
N ARG A 211 3.73 -19.26 -7.93
CA ARG A 211 3.16 -18.29 -8.86
C ARG A 211 3.61 -16.91 -8.37
N THR A 212 4.07 -16.09 -9.29
CA THR A 212 4.60 -14.75 -9.01
C THR A 212 3.97 -13.77 -9.97
N SER A 213 3.78 -12.55 -9.52
CA SER A 213 3.50 -11.45 -10.43
C SER A 213 4.68 -11.22 -11.38
N PRO A 214 4.43 -10.76 -12.61
CA PRO A 214 5.50 -10.48 -13.56
C PRO A 214 6.41 -9.35 -13.09
N THR A 215 7.70 -9.59 -13.01
CA THR A 215 8.71 -8.60 -12.62
C THR A 215 9.33 -7.96 -13.85
N ARG A 216 9.48 -6.63 -13.81
CA ARG A 216 10.34 -5.87 -14.73
C ARG A 216 11.72 -5.74 -14.07
N SER A 217 12.45 -6.84 -14.07
CA SER A 217 13.78 -6.90 -13.47
C SER A 217 14.87 -6.41 -14.42
N ASP A 218 15.69 -5.48 -13.94
CA ASP A 218 16.84 -4.93 -14.67
C ASP A 218 18.02 -5.91 -14.76
N THR A 219 17.97 -6.97 -13.94
CA THR A 219 18.91 -8.11 -14.01
C THR A 219 18.42 -9.22 -14.96
N ASN A 220 17.18 -9.14 -15.48
CA ASN A 220 16.69 -10.11 -16.44
C ASN A 220 17.38 -9.90 -17.81
N PRO A 221 18.18 -10.87 -18.30
CA PRO A 221 18.90 -10.73 -19.57
C PRO A 221 17.97 -10.58 -20.79
N LYS A 222 16.70 -11.01 -20.68
CA LYS A 222 15.70 -10.87 -21.75
C LYS A 222 15.08 -9.47 -21.82
N ARG A 223 15.20 -8.65 -20.75
CA ARG A 223 14.61 -7.30 -20.64
C ARG A 223 13.10 -7.24 -20.93
N VAL A 224 12.38 -8.25 -20.46
CA VAL A 224 10.92 -8.32 -20.56
C VAL A 224 10.33 -8.33 -19.16
N LYS A 225 9.08 -7.84 -19.04
CA LYS A 225 8.27 -8.05 -17.83
C LYS A 225 7.74 -9.49 -17.90
N ASP A 226 8.27 -10.38 -17.08
CA ASP A 226 7.91 -11.81 -17.09
C ASP A 226 7.99 -12.43 -15.69
N THR A 227 7.69 -13.71 -15.57
CA THR A 227 7.67 -14.44 -14.29
C THR A 227 8.96 -15.22 -14.02
N SER A 228 10.04 -14.95 -14.76
CA SER A 228 11.29 -15.71 -14.64
C SER A 228 12.09 -15.38 -13.39
N GLN A 229 11.86 -14.19 -12.82
CA GLN A 229 12.41 -13.78 -11.52
C GLN A 229 11.25 -13.57 -10.54
N SER A 230 11.04 -14.57 -9.71
CA SER A 230 9.97 -14.60 -8.72
C SER A 230 10.18 -13.60 -7.60
N LEU A 231 9.08 -12.99 -7.20
CA LEU A 231 8.90 -12.33 -5.92
C LEU A 231 8.95 -13.36 -4.79
N GLU A 232 9.25 -12.86 -3.60
CA GLU A 232 9.18 -13.59 -2.34
C GLU A 232 7.73 -13.87 -1.90
N ASP A 233 7.55 -14.81 -0.97
CA ASP A 233 6.27 -15.03 -0.31
C ASP A 233 5.97 -13.91 0.69
N TYR A 234 5.28 -12.86 0.24
CA TYR A 234 4.89 -11.72 1.07
C TYR A 234 4.04 -12.08 2.31
N LEU A 235 3.47 -13.28 2.36
CA LEU A 235 2.63 -13.71 3.47
C LEU A 235 3.43 -14.46 4.56
N ASP A 236 4.71 -14.76 4.32
CA ASP A 236 5.62 -15.35 5.31
C ASP A 236 6.71 -14.34 5.71
N PRO A 237 6.70 -13.80 6.94
CA PRO A 237 7.74 -12.88 7.41
C PRO A 237 9.18 -13.38 7.24
N ALA A 238 9.39 -14.71 7.23
CA ALA A 238 10.71 -15.30 6.99
C ALA A 238 11.24 -15.04 5.56
N ALA A 239 10.33 -14.86 4.59
CA ALA A 239 10.68 -14.44 3.24
C ALA A 239 11.21 -13.01 3.25
N THR A 240 10.44 -12.07 3.80
CA THR A 240 10.85 -10.66 3.86
C THR A 240 12.09 -10.43 4.73
N GLU A 241 12.29 -11.19 5.81
CA GLU A 241 13.57 -11.19 6.55
C GLU A 241 14.76 -11.56 5.63
N GLN A 242 14.56 -12.53 4.73
CA GLN A 242 15.57 -12.91 3.75
C GLN A 242 15.76 -11.85 2.67
N TYR A 243 14.71 -11.17 2.21
CA TYR A 243 14.81 -10.03 1.30
C TYR A 243 15.64 -8.90 1.93
N LEU A 244 15.29 -8.49 3.16
CA LEU A 244 16.05 -7.51 3.94
C LEU A 244 17.52 -7.93 4.11
N ALA A 245 17.79 -9.22 4.33
CA ALA A 245 19.16 -9.74 4.43
C ALA A 245 19.95 -9.62 3.11
N PHE A 246 19.28 -9.80 1.97
CA PHE A 246 19.88 -9.63 0.64
C PHE A 246 20.11 -8.15 0.28
N THR A 247 19.20 -7.26 0.66
CA THR A 247 19.20 -5.85 0.26
C THR A 247 19.60 -4.93 1.42
N HIS A 248 18.65 -4.55 2.26
CA HIS A 248 18.74 -3.56 3.31
C HIS A 248 19.94 -3.75 4.26
N GLU A 249 20.16 -4.98 4.74
CA GLU A 249 21.30 -5.31 5.60
C GLU A 249 22.66 -5.12 4.91
N GLN A 250 22.74 -5.34 3.59
CA GLN A 250 23.96 -5.09 2.85
C GLN A 250 24.22 -3.58 2.72
N TYR A 251 23.19 -2.79 2.43
CA TYR A 251 23.31 -1.32 2.46
C TYR A 251 23.72 -0.82 3.84
N ARG A 252 23.10 -1.31 4.92
CA ARG A 252 23.49 -0.94 6.29
C ARG A 252 24.95 -1.23 6.59
N ARG A 253 25.44 -2.42 6.21
CA ARG A 253 26.86 -2.81 6.41
C ARG A 253 27.84 -1.96 5.61
N LYS A 254 27.46 -1.48 4.42
CA LYS A 254 28.36 -0.82 3.47
C LYS A 254 28.26 0.71 3.48
N LEU A 255 27.09 1.25 3.82
CA LEU A 255 26.73 2.66 3.76
C LEU A 255 26.03 3.18 5.04
N GLY A 256 25.96 2.40 6.12
CA GLY A 256 25.25 2.77 7.35
C GLY A 256 25.71 4.09 7.99
N ASP A 257 26.96 4.50 7.76
CA ASP A 257 27.49 5.80 8.23
C ASP A 257 26.81 7.00 7.57
N GLU A 258 26.17 6.81 6.40
CA GLU A 258 25.47 7.83 5.62
C GLU A 258 23.95 7.83 5.86
N PHE A 259 23.43 6.84 6.59
CA PHE A 259 22.04 6.84 7.04
C PHE A 259 21.77 8.07 7.89
N ARG A 260 20.54 8.59 7.87
CA ARG A 260 20.07 9.83 8.53
C ARG A 260 20.82 11.12 8.14
N LYS A 261 21.79 11.05 7.22
CA LYS A 261 22.58 12.17 6.72
C LYS A 261 22.25 12.39 5.24
N THR A 262 22.93 11.63 4.38
CA THR A 262 22.75 11.71 2.93
C THR A 262 21.64 10.77 2.48
N ILE A 263 21.54 9.57 3.07
CA ILE A 263 20.51 8.58 2.76
C ILE A 263 19.30 8.80 3.68
N LEU A 264 18.14 9.06 3.09
CA LEU A 264 16.87 9.25 3.80
C LEU A 264 16.16 7.93 4.05
N GLY A 265 16.29 6.99 3.11
CA GLY A 265 15.64 5.70 3.24
C GLY A 265 15.55 4.92 1.94
N PHE A 266 14.57 4.02 1.92
CA PHE A 266 14.30 3.11 0.82
C PHE A 266 12.97 3.45 0.14
N ARG A 267 12.94 3.28 -1.19
CA ARG A 267 11.76 3.45 -2.03
C ARG A 267 11.36 2.09 -2.59
N GLY A 268 10.19 1.60 -2.20
CA GLY A 268 9.55 0.41 -2.77
C GLY A 268 8.66 0.74 -3.96
N ASP A 269 8.41 -0.25 -4.83
CA ASP A 269 7.66 -0.16 -6.08
C ASP A 269 6.61 -1.25 -6.17
N GLU A 270 5.34 -0.86 -6.34
CA GLU A 270 4.20 -1.73 -6.67
C GLU A 270 4.27 -3.17 -6.11
N PRO A 271 4.45 -3.44 -4.79
CA PRO A 271 4.46 -4.82 -4.29
C PRO A 271 3.19 -5.56 -4.74
N ASP A 272 3.32 -6.54 -5.65
CA ASP A 272 2.16 -6.98 -6.45
C ASP A 272 1.76 -8.43 -6.20
N TYR A 273 0.49 -8.66 -5.84
CA TYR A 273 -0.14 -10.00 -5.78
C TYR A 273 -1.16 -10.23 -6.92
N SER A 274 -1.03 -9.54 -8.06
CA SER A 274 -1.84 -9.73 -9.28
C SER A 274 -1.57 -11.04 -10.04
N ILE A 275 -1.62 -12.17 -9.33
CA ILE A 275 -1.40 -13.50 -9.89
C ILE A 275 -2.72 -14.22 -10.19
N GLY A 276 -2.65 -15.21 -11.07
CA GLY A 276 -3.76 -16.16 -11.27
C GLY A 276 -3.84 -17.13 -10.10
N GLY A 277 -4.94 -17.07 -9.34
CA GLY A 277 -5.18 -17.94 -8.19
C GLY A 277 -5.63 -17.14 -6.96
N LEU A 278 -5.56 -17.78 -5.78
CA LEU A 278 -5.75 -17.11 -4.49
C LEU A 278 -4.40 -16.96 -3.77
N PRO A 279 -4.09 -15.79 -3.16
CA PRO A 279 -2.87 -15.61 -2.36
C PRO A 279 -2.75 -16.62 -1.24
N TRP A 280 -1.57 -17.24 -1.07
CA TRP A 280 -1.42 -18.34 -0.11
C TRP A 280 0.02 -18.54 0.34
N THR A 281 0.15 -19.04 1.57
CA THR A 281 1.40 -19.50 2.19
C THR A 281 1.12 -20.75 3.02
N PRO A 282 2.09 -21.65 3.29
CA PRO A 282 1.85 -22.91 4.00
C PRO A 282 1.11 -22.80 5.34
N LYS A 283 1.29 -21.70 6.05
CA LYS A 283 0.64 -21.46 7.36
C LYS A 283 -0.79 -20.92 7.23
N PHE A 284 -1.25 -20.55 6.03
CA PHE A 284 -2.49 -19.81 5.82
C PHE A 284 -3.72 -20.48 6.44
N PHE A 285 -3.92 -21.78 6.23
CA PHE A 285 -5.13 -22.44 6.73
C PHE A 285 -5.20 -22.50 8.26
N GLY A 286 -4.07 -22.72 8.94
CA GLY A 286 -4.01 -22.68 10.39
C GLY A 286 -4.33 -21.29 10.93
N ILE A 287 -3.76 -20.25 10.30
CA ILE A 287 -4.01 -18.85 10.67
C ILE A 287 -5.46 -18.45 10.37
N PHE A 288 -6.01 -18.92 9.24
CA PHE A 288 -7.40 -18.69 8.88
C PHE A 288 -8.33 -19.30 9.93
N GLU A 289 -8.13 -20.57 10.29
CA GLU A 289 -8.96 -21.24 11.31
C GLU A 289 -8.81 -20.57 12.68
N GLU A 290 -7.61 -20.13 13.05
CA GLU A 290 -7.39 -19.35 14.27
C GLU A 290 -8.17 -18.03 14.26
N LYS A 291 -8.11 -17.27 13.16
CA LYS A 291 -8.76 -15.95 13.07
C LYS A 291 -10.28 -16.06 12.89
N LYS A 292 -10.75 -17.01 12.09
CA LYS A 292 -12.14 -17.12 11.65
C LYS A 292 -12.93 -18.22 12.34
N GLY A 293 -12.27 -19.23 12.90
CA GLY A 293 -12.91 -20.29 13.68
C GLY A 293 -13.56 -21.39 12.84
N TYR A 294 -13.19 -21.52 11.57
CA TYR A 294 -13.63 -22.60 10.68
C TYR A 294 -12.61 -22.88 9.58
N ASP A 295 -12.73 -24.04 8.94
CA ASP A 295 -11.89 -24.45 7.80
C ASP A 295 -12.39 -23.85 6.48
N VAL A 296 -11.53 -23.12 5.78
CA VAL A 296 -11.83 -22.48 4.49
C VAL A 296 -11.78 -23.45 3.30
N ARG A 297 -11.08 -24.58 3.43
CA ARG A 297 -10.80 -25.51 2.33
C ARG A 297 -12.03 -25.96 1.53
N PRO A 298 -13.20 -26.20 2.13
CA PRO A 298 -14.42 -26.57 1.40
C PRO A 298 -14.92 -25.51 0.40
N TYR A 299 -14.45 -24.26 0.50
CA TYR A 299 -14.92 -23.15 -0.34
C TYR A 299 -13.92 -22.74 -1.43
N LEU A 300 -12.66 -23.17 -1.33
CA LEU A 300 -11.56 -22.68 -2.18
C LEU A 300 -11.83 -22.86 -3.67
N ALA A 301 -12.30 -24.05 -4.06
CA ALA A 301 -12.53 -24.35 -5.47
C ALA A 301 -13.59 -23.44 -6.08
N ALA A 302 -14.66 -23.14 -5.35
CA ALA A 302 -15.72 -22.26 -5.84
C ALA A 302 -15.30 -20.80 -5.90
N ILE A 303 -14.46 -20.34 -4.95
CA ILE A 303 -13.88 -19.00 -5.02
C ILE A 303 -12.96 -18.90 -6.24
N LEU A 304 -12.12 -19.91 -6.49
CA LEU A 304 -11.24 -19.97 -7.67
C LEU A 304 -12.01 -20.08 -8.99
N ASP A 305 -13.20 -20.69 -8.98
CA ASP A 305 -14.04 -20.90 -10.16
C ASP A 305 -15.11 -19.81 -10.36
N GLU A 306 -15.06 -18.70 -9.60
CA GLU A 306 -16.13 -17.69 -9.58
C GLU A 306 -16.43 -17.07 -10.96
N LYS A 307 -15.45 -17.07 -11.86
CA LYS A 307 -15.60 -16.56 -13.24
C LYS A 307 -16.46 -17.48 -14.11
N THR A 308 -16.42 -18.78 -13.86
CA THR A 308 -17.22 -19.77 -14.57
C THR A 308 -18.55 -20.01 -13.86
N HIS A 309 -18.52 -20.04 -12.52
CA HIS A 309 -19.68 -20.26 -11.68
C HIS A 309 -19.79 -19.13 -10.65
N PRO A 310 -20.59 -18.07 -10.93
CA PRO A 310 -20.75 -16.95 -10.02
C PRO A 310 -21.14 -17.39 -8.60
N ILE A 311 -20.39 -16.92 -7.61
CA ILE A 311 -20.62 -17.24 -6.20
C ILE A 311 -21.59 -16.26 -5.55
N SER A 312 -22.33 -16.71 -4.54
CA SER A 312 -23.25 -15.88 -3.77
C SER A 312 -23.39 -16.40 -2.33
N GLY A 313 -24.18 -15.71 -1.51
CA GLY A 313 -24.55 -16.16 -0.17
C GLY A 313 -23.34 -16.45 0.73
N ALA A 314 -23.28 -17.65 1.29
CA ALA A 314 -22.20 -18.05 2.20
C ALA A 314 -20.82 -18.03 1.53
N THR A 315 -20.68 -18.56 0.30
CA THR A 315 -19.39 -18.62 -0.40
C THR A 315 -18.80 -17.23 -0.65
N LEU A 316 -19.65 -16.27 -1.02
CA LEU A 316 -19.21 -14.88 -1.21
C LEU A 316 -18.70 -14.26 0.10
N ARG A 317 -19.35 -14.58 1.23
CA ARG A 317 -18.89 -14.11 2.54
C ARG A 317 -17.61 -14.80 3.00
N VAL A 318 -17.42 -16.09 2.67
CA VAL A 318 -16.16 -16.79 2.91
C VAL A 318 -15.01 -16.19 2.08
N LYS A 319 -15.28 -15.73 0.85
CA LYS A 319 -14.30 -14.96 0.07
C LYS A 319 -13.87 -13.70 0.82
N ALA A 320 -14.81 -12.95 1.40
CA ALA A 320 -14.46 -11.79 2.22
C ALA A 320 -13.60 -12.17 3.44
N ASP A 321 -13.93 -13.26 4.13
CA ASP A 321 -13.08 -13.77 5.21
C ASP A 321 -11.67 -14.17 4.74
N TYR A 322 -11.54 -14.71 3.52
CA TYR A 322 -10.25 -15.05 2.91
C TYR A 322 -9.39 -13.81 2.69
N PHE A 323 -9.95 -12.79 2.04
CA PHE A 323 -9.24 -11.54 1.75
C PHE A 323 -8.94 -10.72 3.02
N ASP A 324 -9.78 -10.80 4.04
CA ASP A 324 -9.48 -10.22 5.36
C ASP A 324 -8.24 -10.87 6.00
N VAL A 325 -8.09 -12.19 5.92
CA VAL A 325 -6.89 -12.89 6.44
C VAL A 325 -5.68 -12.62 5.55
N PHE A 326 -5.82 -12.66 4.23
CA PHE A 326 -4.76 -12.35 3.27
C PHE A 326 -4.18 -10.95 3.50
N SER A 327 -5.01 -9.90 3.53
CA SER A 327 -4.54 -8.52 3.72
C SER A 327 -3.85 -8.30 5.08
N GLN A 328 -4.26 -9.03 6.13
CA GLN A 328 -3.52 -8.98 7.40
C GLN A 328 -2.14 -9.62 7.30
N LEU A 329 -2.04 -10.77 6.61
CA LEU A 329 -0.77 -11.45 6.39
C LEU A 329 0.16 -10.66 5.48
N PHE A 330 -0.37 -10.00 4.45
CA PHE A 330 0.44 -9.17 3.56
C PHE A 330 1.04 -7.96 4.30
N ARG A 331 0.20 -7.22 5.03
CA ARG A 331 0.65 -6.16 5.95
C ARG A 331 1.77 -6.64 6.89
N ASP A 332 1.54 -7.74 7.59
CA ASP A 332 2.44 -8.20 8.65
C ASP A 332 3.69 -8.92 8.11
N GLY A 333 3.60 -9.49 6.92
CA GLY A 333 4.65 -10.24 6.25
C GLY A 333 5.61 -9.37 5.45
N PHE A 334 5.11 -8.36 4.73
CA PHE A 334 5.93 -7.56 3.81
C PHE A 334 6.15 -6.11 4.27
N PHE A 335 5.07 -5.36 4.51
CA PHE A 335 5.17 -3.92 4.78
C PHE A 335 5.69 -3.63 6.19
N LYS A 336 5.16 -4.33 7.19
CA LYS A 336 5.56 -4.12 8.59
C LYS A 336 7.06 -4.40 8.82
N PRO A 337 7.65 -5.52 8.36
CA PRO A 337 9.07 -5.78 8.61
C PRO A 337 9.99 -4.73 7.98
N GLN A 338 9.66 -4.24 6.77
CA GLN A 338 10.42 -3.18 6.11
C GLN A 338 10.29 -1.83 6.84
N GLY A 339 9.06 -1.44 7.20
CA GLY A 339 8.81 -0.23 7.98
C GLY A 339 9.51 -0.26 9.34
N ASP A 340 9.44 -1.38 10.05
CA ASP A 340 10.12 -1.57 11.35
C ASP A 340 11.65 -1.53 11.19
N TRP A 341 12.20 -2.17 10.14
CA TRP A 341 13.62 -2.16 9.87
C TRP A 341 14.12 -0.74 9.55
N CYS A 342 13.40 0.01 8.72
CA CYS A 342 13.75 1.40 8.41
C CYS A 342 13.73 2.27 9.67
N ALA A 343 12.66 2.18 10.48
CA ALA A 343 12.55 2.91 11.74
C ALA A 343 13.70 2.57 12.71
N ALA A 344 14.04 1.29 12.87
CA ALA A 344 15.13 0.84 13.73
C ALA A 344 16.53 1.32 13.26
N ASN A 345 16.65 1.71 11.99
CA ASN A 345 17.88 2.24 11.40
C ASN A 345 17.82 3.76 11.15
N HIS A 346 16.81 4.44 11.69
CA HIS A 346 16.59 5.89 11.54
C HIS A 346 16.41 6.35 10.09
N LEU A 347 15.83 5.48 9.27
CA LEU A 347 15.46 5.72 7.88
C LEU A 347 13.93 5.75 7.72
N GLU A 348 13.47 6.20 6.58
CA GLU A 348 12.07 6.08 6.17
C GLU A 348 11.90 5.02 5.07
N TYR A 349 10.75 4.36 5.07
CA TYR A 349 10.28 3.56 3.94
C TYR A 349 9.20 4.36 3.23
N GLN A 350 9.41 4.64 1.95
CA GLN A 350 8.39 5.18 1.06
C GLN A 350 8.01 4.14 0.01
N VAL A 351 6.72 3.94 -0.23
CA VAL A 351 6.25 2.93 -1.19
C VAL A 351 4.83 3.27 -1.63
N HIS A 352 4.52 2.97 -2.88
CA HIS A 352 3.17 2.97 -3.43
C HIS A 352 2.77 1.56 -3.88
N LEU A 353 1.49 1.35 -4.16
CA LEU A 353 0.95 0.05 -4.59
C LEU A 353 0.65 0.09 -6.08
N ASN A 354 -0.15 -0.87 -6.54
CA ASN A 354 -0.71 -0.88 -7.88
C ASN A 354 -2.22 -0.63 -7.80
N HIS A 355 -2.77 0.05 -8.80
CA HIS A 355 -4.20 0.31 -8.98
C HIS A 355 -4.85 1.25 -7.95
N GLU A 356 -4.13 2.19 -7.35
CA GLU A 356 -4.65 3.13 -6.35
C GLU A 356 -5.84 3.97 -6.86
N GLU A 357 -5.95 4.15 -8.17
CA GLU A 357 -7.07 4.81 -8.83
C GLU A 357 -8.28 3.89 -9.09
N GLN A 358 -8.17 2.58 -8.83
CA GLN A 358 -9.18 1.54 -9.08
C GLN A 358 -9.34 0.59 -7.88
N GLN A 359 -10.17 0.95 -6.90
CA GLN A 359 -10.25 0.26 -5.60
C GLN A 359 -10.58 -1.24 -5.68
N LEU A 360 -11.40 -1.68 -6.64
CA LEU A 360 -11.67 -3.10 -6.85
C LEU A 360 -10.44 -3.89 -7.34
N LEU A 361 -9.62 -3.30 -8.20
CA LEU A 361 -8.38 -3.92 -8.65
C LEU A 361 -7.33 -3.90 -7.53
N LEU A 362 -7.19 -2.78 -6.83
CA LEU A 362 -6.34 -2.67 -5.65
C LEU A 362 -6.70 -3.72 -4.60
N THR A 363 -7.98 -3.85 -4.26
CA THR A 363 -8.44 -4.83 -3.26
C THR A 363 -8.14 -6.27 -3.69
N ARG A 364 -8.06 -6.53 -5.00
CA ARG A 364 -7.74 -7.84 -5.53
C ARG A 364 -6.25 -8.16 -5.46
N SER A 365 -5.37 -7.18 -5.67
CA SER A 365 -3.91 -7.38 -5.63
C SER A 365 -3.31 -7.15 -4.25
N GLU A 366 -3.83 -6.19 -3.49
CA GLU A 366 -3.27 -5.71 -2.21
C GLU A 366 -4.12 -6.14 -1.01
N GLY A 367 -5.42 -6.33 -1.22
CA GLY A 367 -6.35 -6.68 -0.14
C GLY A 367 -6.85 -5.46 0.63
N ASP A 368 -5.99 -4.62 1.22
CA ASP A 368 -6.42 -3.36 1.88
C ASP A 368 -5.28 -2.33 1.97
N PHE A 369 -5.42 -1.21 1.24
CA PHE A 369 -4.42 -0.13 1.19
C PHE A 369 -4.01 0.40 2.57
N PHE A 370 -4.97 0.58 3.49
CA PHE A 370 -4.69 1.14 4.82
C PHE A 370 -3.94 0.17 5.72
N ARG A 371 -4.13 -1.14 5.51
CA ARG A 371 -3.36 -2.16 6.22
C ARG A 371 -1.93 -2.15 5.73
N ASP A 372 -1.71 -2.22 4.42
CA ASP A 372 -0.38 -2.25 3.82
C ASP A 372 0.43 -1.01 4.20
N MET A 373 -0.19 0.17 4.14
CA MET A 373 0.48 1.43 4.42
C MET A 373 0.60 1.79 5.91
N ARG A 374 0.01 1.01 6.82
CA ARG A 374 -0.04 1.32 8.27
C ARG A 374 1.35 1.58 8.88
N TYR A 375 2.31 0.75 8.54
CA TYR A 375 3.65 0.76 9.13
C TYR A 375 4.67 1.52 8.29
N VAL A 376 4.30 1.91 7.08
CA VAL A 376 5.13 2.69 6.16
C VAL A 376 5.29 4.11 6.71
N GLN A 377 6.51 4.66 6.65
CA GLN A 377 6.79 6.01 7.14
C GLN A 377 6.26 7.08 6.18
N VAL A 378 6.35 6.82 4.87
CA VAL A 378 5.85 7.71 3.81
C VAL A 378 4.92 6.93 2.88
N PRO A 379 3.63 6.81 3.23
CA PRO A 379 2.66 6.13 2.37
C PRO A 379 2.54 6.84 1.01
N GLY A 380 2.35 6.05 -0.04
CA GLY A 380 2.46 6.50 -1.41
C GLY A 380 1.30 6.12 -2.32
N ILE A 381 1.21 6.83 -3.43
CA ILE A 381 0.41 6.51 -4.62
C ILE A 381 1.29 6.70 -5.86
N ASP A 382 0.88 6.22 -7.01
CA ASP A 382 1.40 6.68 -8.30
C ASP A 382 0.36 7.51 -9.07
N ALA A 383 0.84 8.48 -9.82
CA ALA A 383 0.03 9.29 -10.73
C ALA A 383 0.71 9.26 -12.08
N ILE A 384 0.25 8.35 -12.92
CA ILE A 384 0.86 7.96 -14.19
C ILE A 384 -0.19 8.01 -15.32
N TRP A 385 0.26 7.84 -16.56
CA TRP A 385 -0.57 7.71 -17.77
C TRP A 385 -1.47 8.92 -18.07
N HIS A 386 -2.72 8.90 -17.60
CA HIS A 386 -3.69 9.98 -17.77
C HIS A 386 -4.65 10.01 -16.57
N GLN A 387 -4.18 9.52 -15.41
CA GLN A 387 -5.00 9.37 -14.22
C GLN A 387 -5.41 10.72 -13.62
N ILE A 388 -4.61 11.76 -13.85
CA ILE A 388 -4.93 13.14 -13.49
C ILE A 388 -4.67 14.02 -14.71
N TRP A 389 -5.70 14.73 -15.15
CA TRP A 389 -5.61 15.65 -16.27
C TRP A 389 -6.73 16.70 -16.21
N THR A 390 -6.74 17.67 -17.13
CA THR A 390 -7.76 18.74 -17.16
C THR A 390 -9.18 18.25 -17.51
N ASP A 391 -9.31 17.00 -17.92
CA ASP A 391 -10.58 16.32 -18.23
C ASP A 391 -10.79 15.05 -17.40
N THR A 392 -9.89 14.80 -16.44
CA THR A 392 -9.93 13.62 -15.57
C THR A 392 -9.79 14.07 -14.12
N ILE A 393 -10.89 14.02 -13.37
CA ILE A 393 -10.93 14.31 -11.93
C ILE A 393 -10.66 13.01 -11.19
N SER A 394 -9.72 13.03 -10.25
CA SER A 394 -9.35 11.86 -9.46
C SER A 394 -8.92 12.27 -8.06
N ASP A 395 -9.62 11.70 -7.05
CA ASP A 395 -9.40 12.02 -5.64
C ASP A 395 -8.50 11.01 -4.91
N TYR A 396 -8.11 9.92 -5.58
CA TYR A 396 -7.28 8.85 -5.00
C TYR A 396 -5.91 9.29 -4.42
N PRO A 397 -5.28 10.43 -4.78
CA PRO A 397 -4.11 10.90 -4.03
C PRO A 397 -4.38 11.10 -2.53
N ARG A 398 -5.66 11.25 -2.15
CA ARG A 398 -6.08 11.27 -0.75
C ARG A 398 -5.84 9.95 -0.02
N LEU A 399 -5.68 8.81 -0.70
CA LEU A 399 -5.39 7.54 -0.04
C LEU A 399 -4.10 7.64 0.80
N ALA A 400 -2.99 8.06 0.17
CA ALA A 400 -1.72 8.22 0.85
C ALA A 400 -1.76 9.29 1.94
N SER A 401 -2.33 10.47 1.67
CA SER A 401 -2.40 11.55 2.67
C SER A 401 -3.30 11.19 3.84
N SER A 402 -4.40 10.48 3.61
CA SER A 402 -5.29 10.03 4.69
C SER A 402 -4.63 8.98 5.58
N VAL A 403 -3.88 8.04 5.00
CA VAL A 403 -3.05 7.12 5.80
C VAL A 403 -2.03 7.90 6.64
N ALA A 404 -1.35 8.88 6.03
CA ALA A 404 -0.39 9.71 6.75
C ALA A 404 -1.07 10.43 7.92
N HIS A 405 -2.25 11.04 7.71
CA HIS A 405 -3.02 11.71 8.74
C HIS A 405 -3.47 10.74 9.85
N VAL A 406 -4.11 9.62 9.48
CA VAL A 406 -4.61 8.60 10.42
C VAL A 406 -3.48 8.05 11.30
N TYR A 407 -2.32 7.76 10.72
CA TYR A 407 -1.20 7.09 11.41
C TYR A 407 -0.04 8.01 11.84
N GLY A 408 -0.21 9.33 11.75
CA GLY A 408 0.73 10.27 12.37
C GLY A 408 2.03 10.46 11.58
N ARG A 409 1.95 10.39 10.25
CA ARG A 409 3.09 10.58 9.35
C ARG A 409 3.11 12.01 8.81
N PRO A 410 4.28 12.68 8.78
CA PRO A 410 4.38 14.04 8.25
C PRO A 410 4.33 14.09 6.73
N ARG A 411 4.58 12.97 6.04
CA ARG A 411 4.75 12.93 4.59
C ARG A 411 3.82 11.94 3.91
N ALA A 412 3.39 12.29 2.71
CA ALA A 412 2.68 11.43 1.78
C ALA A 412 3.30 11.62 0.38
N PHE A 413 3.59 10.51 -0.28
CA PHE A 413 4.42 10.43 -1.47
C PHE A 413 3.61 10.20 -2.75
N THR A 414 4.13 10.68 -3.89
CA THR A 414 3.70 10.26 -5.22
C THR A 414 4.89 9.91 -6.10
N GLU A 415 4.81 8.80 -6.85
CA GLU A 415 5.51 8.69 -8.13
C GLU A 415 4.66 9.36 -9.21
N SER A 416 5.21 10.33 -9.93
CA SER A 416 4.48 11.08 -10.95
C SER A 416 5.15 11.04 -12.33
N PHE A 417 4.31 11.13 -13.37
CA PHE A 417 4.68 11.36 -14.78
C PHE A 417 5.17 10.15 -15.58
N ALA A 418 5.17 8.93 -15.02
CA ALA A 418 5.48 7.74 -15.80
C ALA A 418 4.42 7.53 -16.90
N ALA A 419 4.89 7.21 -18.11
CA ALA A 419 4.06 6.84 -19.26
C ALA A 419 2.90 7.81 -19.62
N TYR A 420 3.00 9.10 -19.26
CA TYR A 420 1.96 10.06 -19.62
C TYR A 420 1.79 10.22 -21.13
N ARG A 421 0.53 10.13 -21.60
CA ARG A 421 0.15 10.52 -22.97
C ARG A 421 -1.15 11.35 -22.95
N PRO A 422 -1.22 12.48 -23.67
CA PRO A 422 -0.07 13.18 -24.26
C PRO A 422 0.94 13.58 -23.17
N GLU A 423 2.21 13.77 -23.57
CA GLU A 423 3.22 14.24 -22.62
C GLU A 423 2.86 15.63 -22.09
N PRO A 424 2.93 15.87 -20.77
CA PRO A 424 2.64 17.19 -20.22
C PRO A 424 3.71 18.20 -20.63
N ASP A 425 3.35 19.46 -20.76
CA ASP A 425 4.29 20.59 -20.69
C ASP A 425 4.44 21.05 -19.22
N VAL A 426 5.29 22.03 -18.93
CA VAL A 426 5.49 22.53 -17.54
C VAL A 426 4.18 23.06 -16.92
N ASN A 427 3.26 23.60 -17.70
CA ASN A 427 2.00 24.11 -17.18
C ASN A 427 1.05 22.97 -16.79
N ILE A 428 0.94 21.94 -17.62
CA ILE A 428 0.15 20.75 -17.32
C ILE A 428 0.79 19.95 -16.19
N ALA A 429 2.12 19.83 -16.14
CA ALA A 429 2.81 19.21 -15.02
C ALA A 429 2.49 19.95 -13.70
N ARG A 430 2.48 21.28 -13.70
CA ARG A 430 2.05 22.08 -12.54
C ARG A 430 0.59 21.83 -12.17
N TYR A 431 -0.31 21.69 -13.12
CA TYR A 431 -1.71 21.34 -12.86
C TYR A 431 -1.82 19.98 -12.18
N ILE A 432 -1.20 18.94 -12.76
CA ILE A 432 -1.21 17.57 -12.24
C ILE A 432 -0.68 17.53 -10.81
N LEU A 433 0.44 18.21 -10.54
CA LEU A 433 1.00 18.27 -9.19
C LEU A 433 0.11 19.03 -8.22
N ASN A 434 -0.52 20.13 -8.64
CA ASN A 434 -1.43 20.88 -7.80
C ASN A 434 -2.67 20.05 -7.39
N GLU A 435 -3.21 19.25 -8.31
CA GLU A 435 -4.31 18.33 -8.01
C GLU A 435 -3.91 17.30 -6.93
N GLN A 436 -2.64 16.89 -6.89
CA GLN A 436 -2.15 15.98 -5.85
C GLN A 436 -1.84 16.71 -4.54
N LEU A 437 -1.19 17.87 -4.61
CA LEU A 437 -0.82 18.69 -3.45
C LEU A 437 -2.04 19.17 -2.66
N VAL A 438 -3.12 19.57 -3.35
CA VAL A 438 -4.38 19.97 -2.69
C VAL A 438 -5.09 18.80 -2.01
N ARG A 439 -4.76 17.56 -2.39
CA ARG A 439 -5.24 16.31 -1.81
C ARG A 439 -4.29 15.75 -0.73
N GLY A 440 -3.28 16.52 -0.34
CA GLY A 440 -2.42 16.22 0.80
C GLY A 440 -1.12 15.50 0.47
N ILE A 441 -0.81 15.23 -0.80
CA ILE A 441 0.54 14.79 -1.19
C ILE A 441 1.54 15.92 -0.88
N ASN A 442 2.72 15.58 -0.34
CA ASN A 442 3.74 16.56 -0.01
C ASN A 442 5.19 16.05 -0.20
N LEU A 443 5.38 14.90 -0.85
CA LEU A 443 6.65 14.42 -1.39
C LEU A 443 6.40 13.93 -2.82
N VAL A 444 7.25 14.33 -3.76
CA VAL A 444 7.03 14.10 -5.19
C VAL A 444 8.28 13.51 -5.81
N GLU A 445 8.14 12.32 -6.37
CA GLU A 445 9.08 11.72 -7.30
C GLU A 445 8.65 11.95 -8.74
N MET A 446 9.58 12.36 -9.59
CA MET A 446 9.31 12.71 -10.99
C MET A 446 10.00 11.72 -11.92
N MET A 447 9.18 11.01 -12.70
CA MET A 447 9.63 10.10 -13.74
C MET A 447 9.89 10.83 -15.08
N HIS A 448 10.93 10.47 -15.84
CA HIS A 448 12.08 9.61 -15.51
C HIS A 448 13.37 10.35 -15.85
N PHE A 449 14.42 10.16 -15.05
CA PHE A 449 15.74 10.71 -15.29
C PHE A 449 16.73 9.59 -15.66
N PRO A 450 17.05 9.41 -16.94
CA PRO A 450 17.99 8.35 -17.35
C PRO A 450 19.44 8.75 -17.09
N ALA A 451 20.29 7.80 -16.71
CA ALA A 451 21.73 8.00 -16.72
C ALA A 451 22.25 8.34 -18.12
N SER A 452 23.17 9.30 -18.18
CA SER A 452 23.74 9.79 -19.44
C SER A 452 24.90 8.91 -19.99
N SER A 453 24.89 7.63 -19.64
CA SER A 453 25.93 6.63 -20.00
C SER A 453 25.96 6.31 -21.50
N SER A 454 24.82 6.43 -22.18
CA SER A 454 24.71 6.26 -23.64
C SER A 454 24.74 7.60 -24.40
N GLY A 455 25.30 8.66 -23.80
CA GLY A 455 25.20 10.04 -24.28
C GLY A 455 24.16 10.86 -23.49
N SER A 456 24.02 12.16 -23.78
CA SER A 456 22.99 13.01 -23.16
C SER A 456 21.60 12.54 -23.62
N ARG A 457 21.04 11.55 -22.93
CA ARG A 457 19.61 11.30 -23.01
C ARG A 457 18.96 12.41 -22.21
N GLU A 458 18.13 13.18 -22.91
CA GLU A 458 17.33 14.18 -22.23
C GLU A 458 16.34 13.46 -21.30
N PRO A 459 16.15 13.95 -20.06
CA PRO A 459 15.05 13.51 -19.23
C PRO A 459 13.71 13.80 -19.93
N SER A 460 12.59 13.43 -19.30
CA SER A 460 11.24 13.72 -19.83
C SER A 460 11.17 15.15 -20.40
N PRO A 461 10.66 15.38 -21.64
CA PRO A 461 10.83 16.66 -22.34
C PRO A 461 10.40 17.91 -21.58
N TYR A 462 9.38 17.82 -20.72
CA TYR A 462 8.94 18.92 -19.86
C TYR A 462 10.03 19.41 -18.88
N MET A 463 10.93 18.52 -18.45
CA MET A 463 12.06 18.89 -17.58
C MET A 463 13.08 19.78 -18.28
N GLY A 464 13.12 19.77 -19.62
CA GLY A 464 13.97 20.63 -20.44
C GLY A 464 13.34 21.97 -20.83
N GLN A 465 12.06 22.20 -20.51
CA GLN A 465 11.37 23.43 -20.89
C GLN A 465 11.72 24.60 -19.95
N PRO A 466 11.66 25.85 -20.45
CA PRO A 466 11.72 27.04 -19.58
C PRO A 466 10.64 26.96 -18.49
N GLY A 467 10.98 27.32 -17.25
CA GLY A 467 10.05 27.27 -16.12
C GLY A 467 10.14 26.00 -15.27
N PHE A 468 10.84 24.95 -15.72
CA PHE A 468 10.96 23.72 -14.92
C PHE A 468 11.73 23.91 -13.60
N PRO A 469 12.89 24.61 -13.55
CA PRO A 469 13.54 24.92 -12.27
C PRO A 469 12.67 25.72 -11.30
N GLU A 470 11.82 26.60 -11.82
CA GLU A 470 10.85 27.35 -11.03
C GLU A 470 9.72 26.44 -10.51
N LEU A 471 9.29 25.45 -11.30
CA LEU A 471 8.33 24.43 -10.87
C LEU A 471 8.90 23.56 -9.74
N THR A 472 10.14 23.07 -9.85
CA THR A 472 10.76 22.27 -8.78
C THR A 472 10.96 23.08 -7.50
N HIS A 473 11.33 24.36 -7.60
CA HIS A 473 11.38 25.27 -6.46
C HIS A 473 10.01 25.52 -5.85
N TYR A 474 8.97 25.71 -6.66
CA TYR A 474 7.59 25.83 -6.22
C TYR A 474 7.12 24.58 -5.46
N VAL A 475 7.32 23.38 -6.03
CA VAL A 475 6.97 22.11 -5.39
C VAL A 475 7.68 21.96 -4.04
N ARG A 476 8.99 22.23 -3.97
CA ARG A 476 9.75 22.13 -2.71
C ARG A 476 9.20 23.02 -1.60
N ARG A 477 8.75 24.24 -1.92
CA ARG A 477 8.15 25.16 -0.93
C ARG A 477 6.82 24.65 -0.41
N LEU A 478 6.02 24.08 -1.30
CA LEU A 478 4.75 23.46 -0.93
C LEU A 478 4.97 22.18 -0.12
N SER A 479 5.86 21.29 -0.55
CA SER A 479 6.25 20.10 0.22
C SER A 479 6.69 20.43 1.64
N TYR A 480 7.51 21.48 1.83
CA TYR A 480 7.92 21.95 3.16
C TYR A 480 6.75 22.44 4.02
N THR A 481 5.85 23.22 3.41
CA THR A 481 4.76 23.86 4.15
C THR A 481 3.61 22.91 4.45
N LEU A 482 3.30 22.00 3.52
CA LEU A 482 2.26 20.98 3.66
C LEU A 482 2.69 19.85 4.60
N ALA A 483 3.99 19.68 4.87
CA ALA A 483 4.49 18.77 5.89
C ALA A 483 4.45 19.37 7.31
N ALA A 484 4.19 20.67 7.43
CA ALA A 484 4.16 21.38 8.71
C ALA A 484 2.73 21.56 9.23
N GLY A 485 2.60 21.53 10.54
CA GLY A 485 1.35 21.75 11.25
C GLY A 485 0.60 20.45 11.51
N ARG A 486 -0.73 20.59 11.51
CA ARG A 486 -1.67 19.50 11.73
C ARG A 486 -2.67 19.49 10.57
N PRO A 487 -3.03 18.31 10.05
CA PRO A 487 -4.06 18.19 9.01
C PRO A 487 -5.37 18.89 9.38
N GLY A 488 -6.05 19.44 8.38
CA GLY A 488 -7.27 20.24 8.54
C GLY A 488 -8.58 19.43 8.48
N ALA A 489 -8.53 18.19 7.99
CA ALA A 489 -9.70 17.36 7.76
C ALA A 489 -10.49 17.07 9.06
N ASP A 490 -11.80 17.34 9.02
CA ASP A 490 -12.74 17.07 10.10
C ASP A 490 -13.90 16.13 9.70
N VAL A 491 -13.86 15.63 8.47
CA VAL A 491 -14.74 14.59 7.94
C VAL A 491 -13.92 13.33 7.69
N ALA A 492 -14.44 12.19 8.12
CA ALA A 492 -13.95 10.86 7.77
C ALA A 492 -14.88 10.25 6.72
N LEU A 493 -14.36 9.93 5.54
CA LEU A 493 -15.06 9.19 4.49
C LEU A 493 -14.67 7.70 4.56
N TYR A 494 -15.63 6.83 4.82
CA TYR A 494 -15.39 5.40 4.95
C TYR A 494 -15.01 4.74 3.61
N LEU A 495 -13.86 4.06 3.56
CA LEU A 495 -13.45 3.18 2.49
C LEU A 495 -14.13 1.80 2.64
N PRO A 496 -14.99 1.36 1.69
CA PRO A 496 -15.80 0.16 1.87
C PRO A 496 -15.07 -1.15 1.52
N THR A 497 -13.82 -1.35 1.95
CA THR A 497 -12.99 -2.52 1.59
C THR A 497 -13.70 -3.86 1.86
N SER A 498 -14.45 -3.96 2.96
CA SER A 498 -15.24 -5.14 3.30
C SER A 498 -16.22 -5.57 2.19
N ALA A 499 -16.85 -4.60 1.53
CA ALA A 499 -17.74 -4.82 0.40
C ALA A 499 -16.95 -5.10 -0.89
N LEU A 500 -15.77 -4.48 -1.05
CA LEU A 500 -14.88 -4.71 -2.20
C LEU A 500 -14.34 -6.15 -2.22
N TRP A 501 -14.05 -6.76 -1.05
CA TRP A 501 -13.70 -8.20 -0.97
C TRP A 501 -14.81 -9.13 -1.50
N MET A 502 -16.06 -8.65 -1.52
CA MET A 502 -17.21 -9.33 -2.09
C MET A 502 -17.54 -8.87 -3.52
N ASN A 503 -16.61 -8.20 -4.22
CA ASN A 503 -16.80 -7.64 -5.57
C ASN A 503 -18.02 -6.70 -5.68
N HIS A 504 -18.34 -5.94 -4.63
CA HIS A 504 -19.52 -5.06 -4.64
C HIS A 504 -19.27 -3.75 -5.42
N THR A 505 -19.47 -3.78 -6.73
CA THR A 505 -19.20 -2.66 -7.66
C THR A 505 -19.95 -1.37 -7.34
N GLU A 506 -21.17 -1.48 -6.78
CA GLU A 506 -21.92 -0.29 -6.38
C GLU A 506 -21.24 0.43 -5.20
N ALA A 507 -20.62 -0.28 -4.26
CA ALA A 507 -19.91 0.37 -3.16
C ALA A 507 -18.70 1.17 -3.64
N ASP A 508 -17.95 0.61 -4.61
CA ASP A 508 -16.84 1.29 -5.26
C ASP A 508 -17.30 2.57 -5.96
N THR A 509 -18.33 2.47 -6.80
CA THR A 509 -18.89 3.63 -7.53
C THR A 509 -19.37 4.72 -6.56
N ARG A 510 -20.07 4.34 -5.48
CA ARG A 510 -20.60 5.29 -4.50
C ARG A 510 -19.49 5.95 -3.68
N PHE A 511 -18.42 5.21 -3.38
CA PHE A 511 -17.24 5.74 -2.71
C PHE A 511 -16.58 6.84 -3.56
N VAL A 512 -16.24 6.53 -4.82
CA VAL A 512 -15.59 7.51 -5.72
C VAL A 512 -16.48 8.73 -5.99
N SER A 513 -17.79 8.54 -6.15
CA SER A 513 -18.70 9.67 -6.28
C SER A 513 -18.80 10.52 -5.01
N ALA A 514 -18.69 9.92 -3.83
CA ALA A 514 -18.70 10.65 -2.56
C ALA A 514 -17.43 11.47 -2.37
N GLU A 515 -16.26 10.94 -2.73
CA GLU A 515 -15.00 11.69 -2.73
C GLU A 515 -15.12 12.97 -3.56
N ARG A 516 -15.56 12.81 -4.82
CA ARG A 516 -15.76 13.92 -5.74
C ARG A 516 -16.75 14.95 -5.20
N LEU A 517 -17.89 14.50 -4.67
CA LEU A 517 -18.91 15.39 -4.12
C LEU A 517 -18.35 16.27 -2.98
N LEU A 518 -17.55 15.68 -2.09
CA LEU A 518 -16.94 16.41 -0.98
C LEU A 518 -15.90 17.43 -1.50
N SER A 519 -15.04 17.00 -2.42
CA SER A 519 -14.03 17.86 -3.05
C SER A 519 -14.66 19.06 -3.79
N GLU A 520 -15.68 18.83 -4.64
CA GLU A 520 -16.38 19.90 -5.38
C GLU A 520 -17.17 20.87 -4.48
N ARG A 521 -17.47 20.46 -3.23
CA ARG A 521 -18.12 21.31 -2.23
C ARG A 521 -17.16 21.91 -1.21
N GLN A 522 -15.85 21.79 -1.45
CA GLN A 522 -14.80 22.31 -0.58
C GLN A 522 -14.91 21.80 0.85
N ILE A 523 -15.39 20.56 1.02
CA ILE A 523 -15.43 19.86 2.29
C ILE A 523 -14.17 19.02 2.37
N ASP A 524 -13.24 19.36 3.25
CA ASP A 524 -12.01 18.60 3.40
C ASP A 524 -12.25 17.32 4.22
N PHE A 525 -11.67 16.22 3.78
CA PHE A 525 -11.89 14.90 4.35
C PHE A 525 -10.66 14.02 4.23
N ASP A 526 -10.56 13.08 5.17
CA ASP A 526 -9.68 11.92 5.06
C ASP A 526 -10.52 10.69 4.72
N ILE A 527 -9.99 9.83 3.87
CA ILE A 527 -10.45 8.46 3.69
C ILE A 527 -10.07 7.67 4.95
N VAL A 528 -10.96 6.82 5.45
CA VAL A 528 -10.68 6.00 6.63
C VAL A 528 -11.15 4.57 6.43
N SER A 529 -10.31 3.61 6.83
CA SER A 529 -10.65 2.19 6.76
C SER A 529 -11.52 1.73 7.94
N ASP A 530 -12.11 0.54 7.80
CA ASP A 530 -12.84 -0.11 8.90
C ASP A 530 -11.93 -0.32 10.12
N ASP A 531 -10.69 -0.80 9.94
CA ASP A 531 -9.71 -0.97 11.03
C ASP A 531 -9.47 0.32 11.82
N ALA A 532 -9.37 1.46 11.12
CA ALA A 532 -9.17 2.76 11.74
C ALA A 532 -10.36 3.17 12.60
N LEU A 533 -11.58 3.05 12.07
CA LEU A 533 -12.81 3.37 12.81
C LEU A 533 -13.11 2.39 13.94
N ALA A 534 -12.87 1.09 13.73
CA ALA A 534 -13.11 0.01 14.67
C ALA A 534 -12.13 0.02 15.85
N ARG A 535 -10.88 0.43 15.63
CA ARG A 535 -9.81 0.24 16.62
C ARG A 535 -8.90 1.46 16.76
N ASP A 536 -8.30 1.93 15.67
CA ASP A 536 -7.05 2.70 15.77
C ASP A 536 -7.24 4.18 16.13
N LEU A 537 -8.33 4.81 15.69
CA LEU A 537 -8.62 6.19 16.05
C LEU A 537 -9.03 6.28 17.52
N ALA A 538 -8.61 7.33 18.22
CA ALA A 538 -9.08 7.55 19.59
C ALA A 538 -10.48 8.17 19.56
N LEU A 539 -11.48 7.56 20.21
CA LEU A 539 -12.85 8.08 20.26
C LEU A 539 -13.16 8.73 21.61
N ASP A 540 -13.47 10.02 21.60
CA ASP A 540 -13.96 10.78 22.75
C ASP A 540 -15.15 11.69 22.38
N ALA A 541 -15.59 12.54 23.32
CA ALA A 541 -16.73 13.45 23.10
C ALA A 541 -16.51 14.51 22.01
N ARG A 542 -15.25 14.79 21.62
CA ARG A 542 -14.89 15.69 20.51
C ARG A 542 -15.00 14.99 19.17
N GLY A 543 -14.75 13.69 19.12
CA GLY A 543 -14.87 12.86 17.92
C GLY A 543 -13.80 11.77 17.82
N PHE A 544 -13.53 11.30 16.60
CA PHE A 544 -12.42 10.38 16.33
C PHE A 544 -11.14 11.18 16.09
N THR A 545 -10.12 10.99 16.91
CA THR A 545 -8.83 11.66 16.80
C THR A 545 -7.79 10.75 16.17
N THR A 546 -7.08 11.26 15.16
CA THR A 546 -5.99 10.57 14.46
C THR A 546 -4.69 10.60 15.27
N LEU A 547 -3.69 9.81 14.84
CA LEU A 547 -2.33 9.93 15.40
C LEU A 547 -1.63 11.23 14.97
N SER A 548 -2.11 11.93 13.92
CA SER A 548 -1.68 13.30 13.60
C SER A 548 -2.33 14.37 14.48
N GLY A 549 -3.32 13.99 15.29
CA GLY A 549 -4.01 14.85 16.25
C GLY A 549 -5.17 15.68 15.68
N ASN A 550 -5.55 15.50 14.40
CA ASN A 550 -6.80 16.05 13.87
C ASN A 550 -7.99 15.20 14.35
N THR A 551 -9.17 15.82 14.43
CA THR A 551 -10.37 15.18 15.00
C THR A 551 -11.52 15.23 14.02
N TYR A 552 -11.99 14.06 13.59
CA TYR A 552 -13.18 13.92 12.77
C TYR A 552 -14.44 14.12 13.61
N ARG A 553 -15.29 15.05 13.17
CA ARG A 553 -16.58 15.40 13.79
C ARG A 553 -17.77 14.87 13.02
N THR A 554 -17.52 14.39 11.80
CA THR A 554 -18.49 13.75 10.91
C THR A 554 -17.87 12.49 10.34
N VAL A 555 -18.63 11.39 10.29
CA VAL A 555 -18.30 10.21 9.50
C VAL A 555 -19.34 10.02 8.42
N ILE A 556 -18.89 9.87 7.18
CA ILE A 556 -19.73 9.62 6.00
C ILE A 556 -19.45 8.22 5.51
N LEU A 557 -20.49 7.42 5.36
CA LEU A 557 -20.45 6.08 4.82
C LEU A 557 -21.23 6.03 3.50
N PRO A 558 -20.55 5.92 2.35
CA PRO A 558 -21.19 5.54 1.10
C PRO A 558 -21.89 4.19 1.25
N HIS A 559 -22.87 3.91 0.38
CA HIS A 559 -23.56 2.63 0.40
C HIS A 559 -22.56 1.47 0.32
N THR A 560 -22.62 0.56 1.29
CA THR A 560 -21.73 -0.60 1.42
C THR A 560 -22.56 -1.82 1.80
N SER A 561 -22.15 -3.02 1.40
CA SER A 561 -22.91 -4.24 1.68
C SER A 561 -22.67 -4.78 3.10
N ALA A 562 -21.52 -4.49 3.68
CA ALA A 562 -21.14 -4.92 5.03
C ALA A 562 -20.32 -3.87 5.78
N LEU A 563 -20.44 -3.89 7.10
CA LEU A 563 -19.66 -3.08 8.05
C LEU A 563 -19.28 -3.95 9.24
N SER A 564 -18.13 -3.74 9.90
CA SER A 564 -17.84 -4.54 11.09
C SER A 564 -18.75 -4.17 12.27
N GLU A 565 -19.05 -5.14 13.13
CA GLU A 565 -19.76 -4.90 14.40
C GLU A 565 -19.00 -3.87 15.27
N ALA A 566 -17.66 -3.90 15.25
CA ALA A 566 -16.84 -2.97 16.02
C ALA A 566 -16.96 -1.53 15.51
N THR A 567 -16.93 -1.33 14.19
CA THR A 567 -17.19 -0.01 13.59
C THR A 567 -18.62 0.45 13.89
N TYR A 568 -19.62 -0.41 13.75
CA TYR A 568 -21.02 -0.09 14.06
C TYR A 568 -21.19 0.44 15.50
N GLU A 569 -20.66 -0.28 16.51
CA GLU A 569 -20.80 0.12 17.91
C GLU A 569 -20.06 1.44 18.20
N ARG A 570 -18.89 1.65 17.60
CA ARG A 570 -18.12 2.89 17.77
C ARG A 570 -18.77 4.08 17.08
N LEU A 571 -19.38 3.90 15.91
CA LEU A 571 -20.16 4.94 15.24
C LEU A 571 -21.42 5.32 16.04
N LYS A 572 -22.08 4.34 16.66
CA LYS A 572 -23.21 4.57 17.56
C LYS A 572 -22.79 5.38 18.79
N MET A 573 -21.64 5.05 19.40
CA MET A 573 -21.09 5.84 20.51
C MET A 573 -20.68 7.26 20.05
N PHE A 574 -20.08 7.39 18.86
CA PHE A 574 -19.75 8.67 18.27
C PHE A 574 -21.00 9.56 18.07
N ALA A 575 -22.11 8.99 17.57
CA ALA A 575 -23.38 9.68 17.47
C ALA A 575 -23.97 10.05 18.85
N ALA A 576 -23.81 9.19 19.87
CA ALA A 576 -24.23 9.48 21.24
C ALA A 576 -23.47 10.67 21.88
N TYR A 577 -22.24 10.95 21.43
CA TYR A 577 -21.51 12.17 21.76
C TYR A 577 -21.96 13.42 20.99
N GLY A 578 -23.05 13.32 20.21
CA GLY A 578 -23.59 14.42 19.40
C GLY A 578 -22.80 14.68 18.12
N ARG A 579 -21.95 13.74 17.69
CA ARG A 579 -21.25 13.81 16.39
C ARG A 579 -22.13 13.27 15.27
N LYS A 580 -21.79 13.56 14.02
CA LYS A 580 -22.65 13.26 12.87
C LYS A 580 -22.20 11.98 12.16
N VAL A 581 -23.10 11.01 12.02
CA VAL A 581 -22.90 9.85 11.13
C VAL A 581 -23.91 9.94 10.00
N LEU A 582 -23.43 9.91 8.77
CA LEU A 582 -24.24 9.99 7.55
C LEU A 582 -24.03 8.73 6.73
N PHE A 583 -25.11 8.04 6.40
CA PHE A 583 -25.13 6.99 5.38
C PHE A 583 -25.67 7.57 4.07
N LEU A 584 -24.89 7.50 3.00
CA LEU A 584 -25.29 7.95 1.66
C LEU A 584 -25.93 6.79 0.90
N ASP A 585 -27.14 7.02 0.39
CA ASP A 585 -27.91 6.08 -0.45
C ASP A 585 -28.22 4.71 0.20
N GLY A 586 -27.99 4.54 1.50
CA GLY A 586 -28.48 3.40 2.26
C GLY A 586 -27.54 2.94 3.36
N VAL A 587 -28.07 2.16 4.30
CA VAL A 587 -27.30 1.49 5.36
C VAL A 587 -26.79 0.13 4.88
N PRO A 588 -25.73 -0.44 5.50
CA PRO A 588 -25.31 -1.80 5.19
C PRO A 588 -26.41 -2.81 5.49
N GLN A 589 -26.43 -3.92 4.73
CA GLN A 589 -27.37 -5.02 4.99
C GLN A 589 -26.83 -6.03 6.01
N GLN A 590 -25.51 -6.03 6.22
CA GLN A 590 -24.84 -6.98 7.09
C GLN A 590 -23.87 -6.29 8.03
N LEU A 591 -23.80 -6.81 9.26
CA LEU A 591 -22.72 -6.52 10.18
C LEU A 591 -21.88 -7.77 10.40
N SER A 592 -20.56 -7.65 10.25
CA SER A 592 -19.62 -8.75 10.45
C SER A 592 -18.90 -8.64 11.79
N GLY A 593 -19.00 -9.72 12.59
CA GLY A 593 -18.24 -9.88 13.82
C GLY A 593 -16.85 -10.45 13.51
N ARG A 594 -16.56 -11.62 14.09
CA ARG A 594 -15.33 -12.37 13.80
C ARG A 594 -15.25 -12.84 12.33
N THR A 595 -16.40 -13.14 11.73
CA THR A 595 -16.50 -13.68 10.38
C THR A 595 -17.57 -12.96 9.58
N PHE A 596 -17.37 -12.88 8.26
CA PHE A 596 -18.41 -12.53 7.32
C PHE A 596 -19.38 -13.70 7.10
N LEU A 597 -18.90 -14.95 7.17
CA LEU A 597 -19.75 -16.13 6.96
C LEU A 597 -21.04 -16.10 7.79
N ASN A 598 -20.91 -15.71 9.06
CA ASN A 598 -21.99 -15.61 10.04
C ASN A 598 -22.38 -14.16 10.36
N SER A 599 -22.24 -13.25 9.39
CA SER A 599 -22.69 -11.86 9.54
C SER A 599 -24.15 -11.79 9.96
N ARG A 600 -24.45 -10.82 10.83
CA ARG A 600 -25.80 -10.52 11.27
C ARG A 600 -26.49 -9.63 10.26
N THR A 601 -27.68 -10.02 9.81
CA THR A 601 -28.54 -9.16 9.00
C THR A 601 -29.05 -7.99 9.83
N VAL A 602 -29.02 -6.78 9.26
CA VAL A 602 -29.55 -5.56 9.87
C VAL A 602 -30.55 -4.87 8.96
N ALA A 603 -31.39 -4.04 9.56
CA ALA A 603 -32.39 -3.23 8.89
C ALA A 603 -32.17 -1.75 9.16
N HIS A 604 -32.84 -0.90 8.38
CA HIS A 604 -32.81 0.57 8.54
C HIS A 604 -33.08 1.04 9.98
N ALA A 605 -33.95 0.35 10.72
CA ALA A 605 -34.28 0.67 12.11
C ALA A 605 -33.08 0.54 13.07
N ASP A 606 -32.10 -0.33 12.77
CA ASP A 606 -30.88 -0.50 13.58
C ASP A 606 -29.95 0.72 13.53
N PHE A 607 -30.21 1.67 12.62
CA PHE A 607 -29.44 2.88 12.39
C PHE A 607 -30.19 4.16 12.74
N GLY A 608 -31.24 4.08 13.58
CA GLY A 608 -32.03 5.25 14.02
C GLY A 608 -31.24 6.31 14.80
N TRP A 609 -29.97 6.05 15.12
CA TRP A 609 -29.01 6.97 15.73
C TRP A 609 -28.18 7.77 14.71
N ALA A 610 -28.28 7.46 13.41
CA ALA A 610 -27.57 8.11 12.33
C ALA A 610 -28.52 8.84 11.35
N GLN A 611 -27.96 9.67 10.48
CA GLN A 611 -28.69 10.27 9.37
C GLN A 611 -28.53 9.43 8.11
N ILE A 612 -29.61 9.25 7.38
CA ILE A 612 -29.63 8.49 6.13
C ILE A 612 -30.05 9.46 5.04
N VAL A 613 -29.14 9.71 4.11
CA VAL A 613 -29.30 10.68 3.04
C VAL A 613 -29.59 9.90 1.76
N SER A 614 -30.85 9.89 1.34
CA SER A 614 -31.28 9.21 0.12
C SER A 614 -31.37 10.19 -1.05
N GLY A 615 -30.98 9.74 -2.24
CA GLY A 615 -31.15 10.52 -3.47
C GLY A 615 -30.19 11.71 -3.56
N ALA A 616 -29.03 11.61 -2.89
CA ALA A 616 -27.94 12.54 -3.17
C ALA A 616 -27.53 12.33 -4.64
N PRO A 617 -27.50 13.39 -5.48
CA PRO A 617 -26.99 13.25 -6.82
C PRO A 617 -25.49 12.96 -6.74
N LEU A 618 -25.15 11.68 -6.77
CA LEU A 618 -23.80 11.16 -6.91
C LEU A 618 -23.64 10.78 -8.38
N PRO A 619 -23.32 11.75 -9.28
CA PRO A 619 -23.05 11.40 -10.66
C PRO A 619 -21.89 10.41 -10.70
N ALA A 620 -21.95 9.46 -11.63
CA ALA A 620 -20.82 8.58 -11.88
C ALA A 620 -19.60 9.45 -12.22
N THR A 621 -18.50 9.23 -11.50
CA THR A 621 -17.23 9.88 -11.81
C THR A 621 -16.58 9.12 -12.97
N PRO A 622 -16.05 9.81 -14.00
CA PRO A 622 -15.26 9.15 -15.02
C PRO A 622 -14.09 8.44 -14.37
N THR A 623 -13.98 7.13 -14.56
CA THR A 623 -12.76 6.40 -14.22
C THR A 623 -11.66 6.87 -15.16
N PRO A 624 -10.44 7.14 -14.67
CA PRO A 624 -9.27 7.27 -15.53
C PRO A 624 -9.24 6.19 -16.61
N PRO A 625 -8.88 6.53 -17.87
CA PRO A 625 -8.81 5.53 -18.90
C PRO A 625 -7.67 4.54 -18.58
N ALA A 626 -7.94 3.25 -18.77
CA ALA A 626 -6.95 2.19 -18.57
C ALA A 626 -5.76 2.26 -19.54
N TYR A 627 -5.76 3.19 -20.50
CA TYR A 627 -4.60 3.57 -21.29
C TYR A 627 -4.72 5.05 -21.61
N PRO A 628 -3.61 5.78 -21.71
CA PRO A 628 -3.69 7.20 -21.97
C PRO A 628 -4.20 7.47 -23.40
N PRO A 629 -4.96 8.55 -23.62
CA PRO A 629 -5.53 8.87 -24.94
C PRO A 629 -4.43 9.14 -25.97
N SER A 630 -4.70 8.80 -27.23
CA SER A 630 -3.75 9.00 -28.34
C SER A 630 -3.60 10.47 -28.76
N ALA A 631 -4.51 11.35 -28.33
CA ALA A 631 -4.50 12.78 -28.57
C ALA A 631 -4.90 13.54 -27.29
N LYS A 632 -4.57 14.84 -27.25
CA LYS A 632 -4.97 15.70 -26.12
C LYS A 632 -6.50 15.83 -26.09
N PRO A 633 -7.15 15.48 -24.96
CA PRO A 633 -8.59 15.62 -24.86
C PRO A 633 -9.01 17.08 -24.69
N GLU A 634 -10.26 17.38 -25.05
CA GLU A 634 -10.89 18.66 -24.73
C GLU A 634 -11.05 18.79 -23.21
N PRO A 635 -10.71 19.92 -22.58
CA PRO A 635 -10.87 20.11 -21.15
C PRO A 635 -12.31 19.87 -20.70
N MET A 636 -12.50 19.29 -19.51
CA MET A 636 -13.83 19.23 -18.92
C MET A 636 -14.34 20.66 -18.67
N LEU A 637 -15.58 20.93 -19.09
CA LEU A 637 -16.31 22.13 -18.65
C LEU A 637 -16.67 21.91 -17.18
N VAL A 638 -15.90 22.52 -16.28
CA VAL A 638 -16.15 22.53 -14.83
C VAL A 638 -17.26 23.50 -14.48
#